data_AF-A0A3M6ZIB9-F1
#
_entry.id   AF-A0A3M6ZIB9-F1
#
_cell.length_a   1.000
_cell.length_b   1.000
_cell.length_c   1.000
_cell.angle_alpha   90.00
_cell.angle_beta   90.00
_cell.angle_gamma   90.00
#
_symmetry.space_group_name_H-M   'P 1'
#
loop_
_entity.id
_entity.type
_entity.pdbx_description
1 polymer ?
#
loop_
_entity_poly.entity_id
_entity_poly.type
_entity_poly.pdbx_seq_one_letter_code
_entity_poly.pdbx_strand_id
1 'polypeptide(L)'
;MAVRLSSIYPELCRLDKLTTDFSAICTSCGSCGNSIMTRIAYALILLLNSLLSWILLTPWAIKKLQHVMLDYVQIDCGGSQCFGFTAVHRVNFALGLLHFLLGMMLLGVNNSRDKRAGIQNGFWGPKVLAWIGLIVISFLIPNRFFEIWGNYVALVGAVLFLLLGLILLVDLAHTFAEFCIEKIEDTDSGVWRGVLIGSTLGMYLGAIAMTIVMYIFFAHSGCSMNQAAITINLILLISISVMSIHPTIQASNPRAGLAQAATVSIYCTYLTFSAVAMEPDDKHCNPLVRATGTRTASIFIGAIVTFVTCAYTTTRAATYGLAMGTAKPAGYSPVETEESGSHGLVDTQPESRRAMRQEALRRAVESGALPASALDDDDSDDEEESASGKHKNDDEKNGTQYNYTLFHIIFMLATAWVATLLTQNIGGDHKIEKGDFVPVGRTYWASWVKIVSAWTGQVPSSDFVSVYMTAIFLFHSAQYSASQRIISQDHAGSRPRCEAAMSAFAFGLMNWRMRGSSPPGVHLDNLEQLPHVGRAKTTARDIGLTGEVTARNDSAGVTHCFVNLGSDHPSIIEAIVKGQNEKDGEFPQIITCPNEMVALSMADGYARLTNKPQCVIVHVDVGTQGLGAAVHNASCGRAPILIFAGLSPYTIEGEYRGSRTEYIHWIQDVPDQKQIVSQYCRYSGEIKRGRNVKQLVNRALSFATSEPRGPVYLVGAREAMEEEIEPYKIDQSFWSPVELGGLTAKQLQLVSESLVSAKEPLVITGYSGRNHAAVDALVDLANAVKGLRVLDTGGSDMCFPANHPAWLGLRYGVEESIKTADVIILLDVDVPWIPTQCKPKEGAKVFHIDVDPLKQQMPVFYVDAIARYRCDAETAVSQIAGHIKATMHDQINSQTFTDRWSALKQSHQNRLDTIAATAKSADDGTFGCSYLISEVRKACPQDTIWAVEAVTNAVFVTDQIQATLPGTWINCGGGGLGWSGGGALGCKLATDYAAGGKNKGKFVCQIVGDGTYLFSVPGSVYWIAQRYKIPILTIVLNNQGWNAPRKSLMLVHPQGEGSKVDNEALNISFAPTPDYSGIAKAASGQECWAAHAGTVQDLQRLLPEAVKAVQGGRCAVLDAHLDGPQGKFGGGKSALVG
;
A
#
# COMPACT_ATOMS: atom_id res chain seq x y z
N MET A 1 23.01 -38.55 -55.16
CA MET A 1 22.80 -38.06 -53.77
C MET A 1 23.13 -39.10 -52.70
N ALA A 2 22.85 -40.40 -52.91
CA ALA A 2 23.17 -41.46 -51.93
C ALA A 2 24.64 -41.96 -51.89
N VAL A 3 25.48 -41.68 -52.89
CA VAL A 3 26.89 -42.15 -52.94
C VAL A 3 27.91 -41.11 -52.43
N ARG A 4 27.47 -39.89 -52.09
CA ARG A 4 28.33 -38.81 -51.55
C ARG A 4 28.01 -38.41 -50.09
N LEU A 5 27.24 -39.24 -49.39
CA LEU A 5 26.98 -39.10 -47.95
C LEU A 5 27.96 -39.90 -47.07
N SER A 6 28.75 -40.80 -47.66
CA SER A 6 29.72 -41.62 -46.92
C SER A 6 31.02 -40.88 -46.57
N SER A 7 31.33 -39.75 -47.24
CA SER A 7 32.55 -38.97 -46.94
C SER A 7 32.37 -37.91 -45.86
N ILE A 8 31.13 -37.67 -45.39
CA ILE A 8 30.80 -36.67 -44.36
C ILE A 8 30.69 -37.31 -42.96
N TYR A 9 30.50 -38.63 -42.91
CA TYR A 9 30.39 -39.40 -41.66
C TYR A 9 31.59 -39.24 -40.69
N PRO A 10 32.87 -39.16 -41.15
CA PRO A 10 34.01 -38.99 -40.24
C PRO A 10 34.11 -37.57 -39.63
N GLU A 11 33.59 -36.54 -40.30
CA GLU A 11 33.61 -35.15 -39.80
C GLU A 11 32.39 -34.84 -38.91
N LEU A 12 31.23 -35.43 -39.20
CA LEU A 12 30.08 -35.42 -38.29
C LEU A 12 30.40 -36.10 -36.95
N CYS A 13 31.14 -37.22 -36.95
CA CYS A 13 31.62 -37.85 -35.72
C CYS A 13 32.65 -37.02 -34.93
N ARG A 14 33.38 -36.07 -35.57
CA ARG A 14 34.27 -35.13 -34.87
C ARG A 14 33.52 -33.96 -34.26
N LEU A 15 32.46 -33.49 -34.92
CA LEU A 15 31.50 -32.55 -34.35
C LEU A 15 30.74 -33.17 -33.19
N ASP A 16 30.35 -34.44 -33.30
CA ASP A 16 29.72 -35.21 -32.22
C ASP A 16 30.66 -35.34 -31.02
N LYS A 17 31.97 -35.52 -31.25
CA LYS A 17 32.99 -35.50 -30.19
C LYS A 17 33.14 -34.13 -29.52
N LEU A 18 33.11 -33.03 -30.29
CA LEU A 18 33.15 -31.68 -29.71
C LEU A 18 31.88 -31.34 -28.91
N THR A 19 30.70 -31.78 -29.37
CA THR A 19 29.44 -31.64 -28.62
C THR A 19 29.37 -32.61 -27.44
N THR A 20 29.98 -33.79 -27.53
CA THR A 20 30.08 -34.73 -26.40
C THR A 20 31.10 -34.25 -25.37
N ASP A 21 32.18 -33.58 -25.76
CA ASP A 21 33.17 -33.00 -24.85
C ASP A 21 32.63 -31.72 -24.18
N PHE A 22 31.88 -30.88 -24.90
CA PHE A 22 31.17 -29.73 -24.31
C PHE A 22 29.99 -30.18 -23.42
N SER A 23 29.27 -31.22 -23.85
CA SER A 23 28.27 -31.89 -23.02
C SER A 23 28.92 -32.60 -21.85
N ALA A 24 30.12 -33.16 -21.93
CA ALA A 24 30.83 -33.80 -20.82
C ALA A 24 31.37 -32.77 -19.83
N ILE A 25 31.78 -31.59 -20.28
CA ILE A 25 32.09 -30.45 -19.38
C ILE A 25 30.82 -30.00 -18.63
N CYS A 26 29.66 -30.01 -19.29
CA CYS A 26 28.37 -29.71 -18.65
C CYS A 26 27.75 -30.89 -17.85
N THR A 27 28.05 -32.14 -18.20
CA THR A 27 27.54 -33.37 -17.55
C THR A 27 28.42 -33.79 -16.37
N SER A 28 29.73 -33.47 -16.41
CA SER A 28 30.60 -33.47 -15.22
C SER A 28 30.24 -32.31 -14.27
N CYS A 29 29.48 -31.33 -14.76
CA CYS A 29 28.73 -30.35 -13.97
C CYS A 29 27.29 -30.81 -13.69
N GLY A 30 27.03 -32.12 -13.64
CA GLY A 30 25.73 -32.76 -13.39
C GLY A 30 25.10 -32.50 -12.01
N SER A 31 25.51 -31.44 -11.32
CA SER A 31 24.90 -30.91 -10.11
C SER A 31 24.79 -29.37 -10.14
N CYS A 32 24.52 -28.77 -11.30
CA CYS A 32 24.12 -27.36 -11.38
C CYS A 32 22.65 -27.18 -10.95
N GLY A 33 22.33 -27.60 -9.71
CA GLY A 33 21.07 -27.24 -9.05
C GLY A 33 21.11 -25.85 -8.42
N ASN A 34 22.23 -25.15 -8.54
CA ASN A 34 22.48 -23.87 -7.90
C ASN A 34 22.26 -22.72 -8.90
N SER A 35 21.40 -21.76 -8.53
CA SER A 35 21.03 -20.58 -9.30
C SER A 35 22.24 -19.75 -9.76
N ILE A 36 23.35 -19.78 -8.99
CA ILE A 36 24.59 -19.07 -9.30
C ILE A 36 25.26 -19.68 -10.53
N MET A 37 25.30 -21.01 -10.62
CA MET A 37 25.99 -21.72 -11.71
C MET A 37 25.26 -21.56 -13.05
N THR A 38 23.91 -21.56 -13.03
CA THR A 38 23.08 -21.26 -14.20
C THR A 38 23.37 -19.87 -14.77
N ARG A 39 23.51 -18.87 -13.90
CA ARG A 39 23.82 -17.48 -14.30
C ARG A 39 25.20 -17.36 -14.94
N ILE A 40 26.20 -18.02 -14.36
CA ILE A 40 27.56 -18.07 -14.91
C ILE A 40 27.56 -18.75 -16.30
N ALA A 41 26.82 -19.84 -16.47
CA ALA A 41 26.74 -20.55 -17.74
C ALA A 41 26.15 -19.69 -18.87
N TYR A 42 25.07 -18.93 -18.64
CA TYR A 42 24.55 -17.99 -19.65
C TYR A 42 25.51 -16.83 -19.93
N ALA A 43 26.21 -16.32 -18.91
CA ALA A 43 27.24 -15.29 -19.09
C ALA A 43 28.40 -15.78 -19.98
N LEU A 44 28.81 -17.04 -19.83
CA LEU A 44 29.83 -17.67 -20.67
C LEU A 44 29.35 -17.84 -22.12
N ILE A 45 28.07 -18.20 -22.35
CA ILE A 45 27.49 -18.27 -23.71
C ILE A 45 27.52 -16.88 -24.38
N LEU A 46 27.14 -15.82 -23.66
CA LEU A 46 27.19 -14.46 -24.17
C LEU A 46 28.64 -14.02 -24.48
N LEU A 47 29.61 -14.37 -23.63
CA LEU A 47 31.03 -14.11 -23.85
C LEU A 47 31.54 -14.83 -25.11
N LEU A 48 31.25 -16.12 -25.26
CA LEU A 48 31.63 -16.92 -26.43
C LEU A 48 31.00 -16.36 -27.72
N ASN A 49 29.73 -15.97 -27.67
CA ASN A 49 29.04 -15.32 -28.78
C ASN A 49 29.69 -13.98 -29.17
N SER A 50 30.13 -13.20 -28.18
CA SER A 50 30.82 -11.91 -28.40
C SER A 50 32.19 -12.11 -29.06
N LEU A 51 32.96 -13.10 -28.59
CA LEU A 51 34.25 -13.48 -29.18
C LEU A 51 34.07 -14.02 -30.62
N LEU A 52 33.08 -14.88 -30.85
CA LEU A 52 32.75 -15.38 -32.18
C LEU A 52 32.37 -14.25 -33.13
N SER A 53 31.52 -13.32 -32.68
CA SER A 53 31.13 -12.14 -33.44
C SER A 53 32.34 -11.27 -33.80
N TRP A 54 33.26 -11.05 -32.85
CA TRP A 54 34.46 -10.28 -33.10
C TRP A 54 35.42 -10.95 -34.09
N ILE A 55 35.57 -12.28 -34.04
CA ILE A 55 36.36 -13.05 -35.00
C ILE A 55 35.79 -12.96 -36.42
N LEU A 56 34.45 -12.93 -36.56
CA LEU A 56 33.77 -12.81 -37.86
C LEU A 56 33.98 -11.47 -38.57
N LEU A 57 34.55 -10.48 -37.88
CA LEU A 57 35.02 -9.24 -38.52
C LEU A 57 36.35 -9.42 -39.27
N THR A 58 37.06 -10.55 -39.09
CA THR A 58 38.34 -10.80 -39.74
C THR A 58 38.18 -11.38 -41.16
N PRO A 59 38.97 -10.93 -42.16
CA PRO A 59 38.92 -11.47 -43.52
C PRO A 59 39.20 -12.97 -43.62
N TRP A 60 40.00 -13.51 -42.71
CA TRP A 60 40.32 -14.93 -42.62
C TRP A 60 39.09 -15.78 -42.25
N ALA A 61 38.31 -15.34 -41.25
CA ALA A 61 37.13 -16.08 -40.80
C ALA A 61 36.04 -16.13 -41.88
N ILE A 62 35.83 -15.02 -42.61
CA ILE A 62 34.84 -14.93 -43.69
C ILE A 62 35.17 -15.88 -44.84
N LYS A 63 36.44 -15.98 -45.26
CA LYS A 63 36.87 -16.93 -46.29
C LYS A 63 36.71 -18.39 -45.89
N LYS A 64 36.92 -18.70 -44.61
CA LYS A 64 36.75 -20.05 -44.08
C LYS A 64 35.26 -20.43 -43.97
N LEU A 65 34.41 -19.47 -43.61
CA LEU A 65 32.96 -19.64 -43.56
C LEU A 65 32.36 -19.95 -44.95
N GLN A 66 32.85 -19.29 -46.01
CA GLN A 66 32.47 -19.56 -47.40
C GLN A 66 32.68 -21.02 -47.80
N HIS A 67 33.87 -21.56 -47.53
CA HIS A 67 34.21 -22.94 -47.85
C HIS A 67 33.36 -23.97 -47.10
N VAL A 68 32.99 -23.67 -45.84
CA VAL A 68 32.13 -24.56 -45.03
C VAL A 68 30.67 -24.55 -45.51
N MET A 69 30.23 -23.48 -46.18
CA MET A 69 28.87 -23.32 -46.74
C MET A 69 28.73 -23.84 -48.18
N LEU A 70 29.63 -24.74 -48.63
CA LEU A 70 29.52 -25.48 -49.90
C LEU A 70 29.44 -24.60 -51.17
N ASP A 71 30.04 -23.39 -51.16
CA ASP A 71 30.08 -22.44 -52.30
C ASP A 71 28.71 -22.09 -52.92
N TYR A 72 27.60 -22.38 -52.23
CA TYR A 72 26.24 -22.12 -52.73
C TYR A 72 25.89 -20.61 -52.73
N VAL A 73 26.69 -19.80 -52.05
CA VAL A 73 26.62 -18.34 -52.03
C VAL A 73 27.90 -17.81 -52.67
N GLN A 74 27.83 -17.44 -53.95
CA GLN A 74 28.95 -16.79 -54.66
C GLN A 74 29.22 -15.43 -54.00
N ILE A 75 30.44 -15.26 -53.50
CA ILE A 75 30.85 -14.02 -52.83
C ILE A 75 31.76 -13.26 -53.78
N ASP A 76 31.14 -12.44 -54.63
CA ASP A 76 31.85 -11.44 -55.42
C ASP A 76 31.46 -10.04 -54.93
N CYS A 77 32.47 -9.29 -54.50
CA CYS A 77 32.32 -7.98 -53.86
C CYS A 77 32.74 -6.90 -54.87
N GLY A 78 31.79 -6.45 -55.68
CA GLY A 78 31.93 -5.22 -56.47
C GLY A 78 31.94 -3.98 -55.57
N GLY A 79 33.10 -3.66 -54.97
CA GLY A 79 33.36 -2.40 -54.28
C GLY A 79 32.77 -2.27 -52.87
N SER A 80 33.61 -2.59 -51.86
CA SER A 80 33.56 -2.15 -50.46
C SER A 80 32.31 -2.44 -49.58
N GLN A 81 32.53 -3.31 -48.57
CA GLN A 81 31.91 -3.34 -47.22
C GLN A 81 30.58 -4.09 -46.94
N CYS A 82 30.34 -5.33 -47.37
CA CYS A 82 29.01 -5.97 -47.11
C CYS A 82 28.93 -7.41 -46.55
N PHE A 83 29.87 -7.90 -45.72
CA PHE A 83 29.59 -9.15 -44.96
C PHE A 83 29.94 -9.14 -43.46
N GLY A 84 30.91 -8.33 -43.00
CA GLY A 84 31.25 -8.25 -41.57
C GLY A 84 30.08 -7.74 -40.71
N PHE A 85 29.37 -6.71 -41.18
CA PHE A 85 28.17 -6.18 -40.54
C PHE A 85 27.06 -7.24 -40.41
N THR A 86 26.69 -7.86 -41.52
CA THR A 86 25.57 -8.82 -41.57
C THR A 86 25.90 -10.13 -40.84
N ALA A 87 27.15 -10.61 -40.88
CA ALA A 87 27.58 -11.80 -40.15
C ALA A 87 27.51 -11.61 -38.62
N VAL A 88 27.96 -10.45 -38.11
CA VAL A 88 27.87 -10.12 -36.69
C VAL A 88 26.42 -10.01 -36.23
N HIS A 89 25.57 -9.32 -37.00
CA HIS A 89 24.15 -9.19 -36.66
C HIS A 89 23.41 -10.55 -36.70
N ARG A 90 23.78 -11.47 -37.60
CA ARG A 90 23.20 -12.83 -37.68
C ARG A 90 23.49 -13.68 -36.45
N VAL A 91 24.75 -13.71 -36.01
CA VAL A 91 25.17 -14.49 -34.83
C VAL A 91 24.52 -13.94 -33.54
N ASN A 92 24.52 -12.62 -33.37
CA ASN A 92 23.87 -12.00 -32.21
C ASN A 92 22.34 -12.11 -32.25
N PHE A 93 21.72 -12.05 -33.43
CA PHE A 93 20.28 -12.27 -33.60
C PHE A 93 19.87 -13.69 -33.20
N ALA A 94 20.67 -14.70 -33.57
CA ALA A 94 20.40 -16.09 -33.19
C ALA A 94 20.41 -16.29 -31.66
N LEU A 95 21.39 -15.70 -30.95
CA LEU A 95 21.43 -15.76 -29.48
C LEU A 95 20.31 -14.94 -28.83
N GLY A 96 20.03 -13.75 -29.36
CA GLY A 96 18.93 -12.90 -28.89
C GLY A 96 17.56 -13.57 -29.04
N LEU A 97 17.33 -14.27 -30.17
CA LEU A 97 16.12 -15.02 -30.43
C LEU A 97 15.98 -16.23 -29.49
N LEU A 98 17.08 -16.93 -29.17
CA LEU A 98 17.06 -18.00 -28.18
C LEU A 98 16.61 -17.47 -26.81
N HIS A 99 17.17 -16.34 -26.36
CA HIS A 99 16.77 -15.71 -25.10
C HIS A 99 15.32 -15.23 -25.12
N PHE A 100 14.85 -14.65 -26.23
CA PHE A 100 13.45 -14.27 -26.37
C PHE A 100 12.50 -15.48 -26.23
N LEU A 101 12.81 -16.60 -26.88
CA LEU A 101 12.02 -17.83 -26.81
C LEU A 101 12.03 -18.43 -25.39
N LEU A 102 13.20 -18.46 -24.73
CA LEU A 102 13.30 -18.93 -23.34
C LEU A 102 12.53 -18.02 -22.37
N GLY A 103 12.61 -16.70 -22.55
CA GLY A 103 11.85 -15.73 -21.76
C GLY A 103 10.34 -15.92 -21.88
N MET A 104 9.84 -16.18 -23.10
CA MET A 104 8.43 -16.50 -23.37
C MET A 104 7.99 -17.84 -22.75
N MET A 105 8.83 -18.87 -22.81
CA MET A 105 8.52 -20.19 -22.21
C MET A 105 8.46 -20.14 -20.68
N LEU A 106 9.20 -19.22 -20.07
CA LEU A 106 9.32 -19.06 -18.62
C LEU A 106 8.40 -17.98 -18.04
N LEU A 107 7.47 -17.42 -18.83
CA LEU A 107 6.47 -16.46 -18.36
C LEU A 107 5.63 -17.03 -17.23
N GLY A 108 5.61 -16.30 -16.10
CA GLY A 108 4.79 -16.62 -14.92
C GLY A 108 5.35 -17.74 -14.02
N VAL A 109 6.61 -18.15 -14.20
CA VAL A 109 7.27 -19.14 -13.33
C VAL A 109 7.81 -18.46 -12.07
N ASN A 110 7.17 -18.73 -10.93
CA ASN A 110 7.52 -18.15 -9.62
C ASN A 110 8.04 -19.20 -8.61
N ASN A 111 8.06 -20.48 -8.99
CA ASN A 111 8.48 -21.58 -8.12
C ASN A 111 9.38 -22.58 -8.88
N SER A 112 10.47 -23.00 -8.25
CA SER A 112 11.44 -23.98 -8.77
C SER A 112 10.87 -25.38 -8.97
N ARG A 113 9.74 -25.69 -8.33
CA ARG A 113 8.98 -26.93 -8.50
C ARG A 113 8.18 -26.99 -9.82
N ASP A 114 8.00 -25.87 -10.52
CA ASP A 114 7.39 -25.89 -11.85
C ASP A 114 8.29 -26.69 -12.80
N LYS A 115 7.72 -27.64 -13.54
CA LYS A 115 8.47 -28.43 -14.54
C LYS A 115 9.21 -27.55 -15.56
N ARG A 116 8.70 -26.33 -15.81
CA ARG A 116 9.34 -25.32 -16.67
C ARG A 116 10.57 -24.67 -16.05
N ALA A 117 10.71 -24.61 -14.72
CA ALA A 117 11.93 -24.11 -14.06
C ALA A 117 13.16 -24.98 -14.37
N GLY A 118 12.95 -26.28 -14.61
CA GLY A 118 13.99 -27.18 -15.14
C GLY A 118 14.55 -26.75 -16.50
N ILE A 119 13.77 -26.01 -17.31
CA ILE A 119 14.25 -25.42 -18.57
C ILE A 119 15.22 -24.28 -18.28
N GLN A 120 15.10 -23.55 -17.18
CA GLN A 120 16.04 -22.49 -16.83
C GLN A 120 17.37 -23.07 -16.32
N ASN A 121 17.31 -23.92 -15.29
CA ASN A 121 18.48 -24.43 -14.58
C ASN A 121 19.15 -25.65 -15.26
N GLY A 122 18.45 -26.33 -16.18
CA GLY A 122 18.90 -27.57 -16.83
C GLY A 122 18.87 -27.53 -18.35
N PHE A 123 18.80 -28.71 -18.99
CA PHE A 123 18.68 -28.88 -20.46
C PHE A 123 19.74 -28.15 -21.31
N TRP A 124 20.98 -28.06 -20.83
CA TRP A 124 22.07 -27.34 -21.49
C TRP A 124 22.43 -27.86 -22.89
N GLY A 125 22.48 -29.18 -23.08
CA GLY A 125 22.77 -29.79 -24.39
C GLY A 125 21.80 -29.34 -25.49
N PRO A 126 20.48 -29.52 -25.32
CA PRO A 126 19.47 -29.03 -26.26
C PRO A 126 19.53 -27.53 -26.53
N LYS A 127 19.81 -26.69 -25.52
CA LYS A 127 19.93 -25.24 -25.68
C LYS A 127 21.11 -24.85 -26.58
N VAL A 128 22.27 -25.48 -26.39
CA VAL A 128 23.46 -25.22 -27.22
C VAL A 128 23.22 -25.68 -28.66
N LEU A 129 22.58 -26.83 -28.87
CA LEU A 129 22.19 -27.29 -30.21
C LEU A 129 21.16 -26.36 -30.87
N ALA A 130 20.17 -25.87 -30.11
CA ALA A 130 19.21 -24.89 -30.59
C ALA A 130 19.88 -23.57 -30.98
N TRP A 131 20.85 -23.10 -30.20
CA TRP A 131 21.65 -21.90 -30.54
C TRP A 131 22.40 -22.08 -31.86
N ILE A 132 23.13 -23.19 -32.04
CA ILE A 132 23.87 -23.48 -33.27
C ILE A 132 22.91 -23.61 -34.46
N GLY A 133 21.77 -24.28 -34.27
CA GLY A 133 20.71 -24.38 -35.28
C GLY A 133 20.15 -23.02 -35.70
N LEU A 134 19.87 -22.14 -34.73
CA LEU A 134 19.41 -20.78 -34.99
C LEU A 134 20.47 -19.93 -35.71
N ILE A 135 21.76 -20.14 -35.45
CA ILE A 135 22.84 -19.50 -36.22
C ILE A 135 22.74 -19.93 -37.68
N VAL A 136 22.65 -21.23 -37.99
CA VAL A 136 22.55 -21.73 -39.37
C VAL A 136 21.29 -21.20 -40.07
N ILE A 137 20.14 -21.22 -39.39
CA ILE A 137 18.88 -20.67 -39.91
C ILE A 137 19.00 -19.17 -40.17
N SER A 138 19.71 -18.44 -39.30
CA SER A 138 19.90 -17.01 -39.49
C SER A 138 20.59 -16.69 -40.81
N PHE A 139 21.43 -17.57 -41.37
CA PHE A 139 22.09 -17.40 -42.68
C PHE A 139 21.15 -17.61 -43.88
N LEU A 140 19.99 -18.23 -43.67
CA LEU A 140 18.95 -18.40 -44.70
C LEU A 140 18.07 -17.14 -44.88
N ILE A 141 18.12 -16.21 -43.93
CA ILE A 141 17.32 -14.97 -43.95
C ILE A 141 17.99 -13.93 -44.89
N PRO A 142 17.23 -13.22 -45.75
CA PRO A 142 17.79 -12.22 -46.68
C PRO A 142 18.52 -11.06 -45.99
N ASN A 143 19.56 -10.50 -46.64
CA ASN A 143 20.38 -9.40 -46.11
C ASN A 143 19.56 -8.16 -45.72
N ARG A 144 18.52 -7.83 -46.49
CA ARG A 144 17.64 -6.67 -46.25
C ARG A 144 17.01 -6.67 -44.85
N PHE A 145 16.74 -7.85 -44.29
CA PHE A 145 16.23 -7.96 -42.92
C PHE A 145 17.27 -7.49 -41.89
N PHE A 146 18.53 -7.92 -42.04
CA PHE A 146 19.60 -7.57 -41.10
C PHE A 146 20.07 -6.12 -41.21
N GLU A 147 19.86 -5.48 -42.35
CA GLU A 147 20.06 -4.03 -42.52
C GLU A 147 19.04 -3.24 -41.69
N ILE A 148 17.77 -3.62 -41.72
CA ILE A 148 16.72 -2.96 -40.92
C ILE A 148 16.88 -3.32 -39.43
N TRP A 149 17.09 -4.60 -39.12
CA TRP A 149 17.32 -5.07 -37.77
C TRP A 149 18.52 -4.39 -37.12
N GLY A 150 19.66 -4.33 -37.82
CA GLY A 150 20.88 -3.73 -37.29
C GLY A 150 20.77 -2.22 -37.08
N ASN A 151 20.20 -1.50 -38.05
CA ASN A 151 20.18 -0.03 -38.02
C ASN A 151 19.07 0.56 -37.11
N TYR A 152 17.99 -0.18 -36.87
CA TYR A 152 16.86 0.34 -36.08
C TYR A 152 16.62 -0.47 -34.80
N VAL A 153 16.41 -1.78 -34.91
CA VAL A 153 15.94 -2.61 -33.78
C VAL A 153 17.07 -2.91 -32.78
N ALA A 154 18.23 -3.35 -33.28
CA ALA A 154 19.40 -3.62 -32.45
C ALA A 154 19.94 -2.34 -31.79
N LEU A 155 19.83 -1.20 -32.48
CA LEU A 155 20.23 0.10 -31.94
C LEU A 155 19.34 0.52 -30.75
N VAL A 156 18.02 0.38 -30.87
CA VAL A 156 17.10 0.66 -29.76
C VAL A 156 17.37 -0.29 -28.58
N GLY A 157 17.56 -1.58 -28.85
CA GLY A 157 17.90 -2.56 -27.81
C GLY A 157 19.23 -2.25 -27.10
N ALA A 158 20.23 -1.79 -27.85
CA ALA A 158 21.53 -1.35 -27.33
C ALA A 158 21.41 -0.13 -26.41
N VAL A 159 20.56 0.84 -26.75
CA VAL A 159 20.28 2.01 -25.90
C VAL A 159 19.57 1.61 -24.61
N LEU A 160 18.55 0.75 -24.70
CA LEU A 160 17.83 0.25 -23.52
C LEU A 160 18.77 -0.53 -22.57
N PHE A 161 19.70 -1.32 -23.11
CA PHE A 161 20.70 -2.03 -22.32
C PHE A 161 21.61 -1.07 -21.51
N LEU A 162 22.07 0.02 -22.13
CA LEU A 162 22.89 1.01 -21.44
C LEU A 162 22.11 1.78 -20.36
N LEU A 163 20.86 2.12 -20.62
CA LEU A 163 19.98 2.78 -19.64
C LEU A 163 19.71 1.90 -18.42
N LEU A 164 19.49 0.60 -18.62
CA LEU A 164 19.35 -0.36 -17.53
C LEU A 164 20.60 -0.39 -16.65
N GLY A 165 21.80 -0.39 -17.25
CA GLY A 165 23.07 -0.37 -16.51
C GLY A 165 23.25 0.87 -15.61
N LEU A 166 22.73 2.02 -16.03
CA LEU A 166 22.77 3.27 -15.25
C LEU A 166 21.81 3.23 -14.06
N ILE A 167 20.57 2.75 -14.26
CA ILE A 167 19.55 2.65 -13.20
C ILE A 167 20.02 1.70 -12.08
N LEU A 168 20.60 0.56 -12.45
CA LEU A 168 21.09 -0.44 -11.50
C LEU A 168 22.27 0.04 -10.65
N LEU A 169 23.08 0.96 -11.18
CA LEU A 169 24.19 1.54 -10.44
C LEU A 169 23.71 2.57 -9.40
N VAL A 170 22.66 3.33 -9.72
CA VAL A 170 21.99 4.23 -8.77
C VAL A 170 21.35 3.43 -7.63
N ASP A 171 20.68 2.33 -7.94
CA ASP A 171 20.05 1.44 -6.96
C ASP A 171 21.07 0.76 -6.03
N LEU A 172 22.21 0.32 -6.57
CA LEU A 172 23.34 -0.19 -5.78
C LEU A 172 23.88 0.86 -4.80
N ALA A 173 23.93 2.13 -5.22
CA ALA A 173 24.38 3.24 -4.38
C ALA A 173 23.42 3.51 -3.22
N HIS A 174 22.10 3.44 -3.47
CA HIS A 174 21.08 3.53 -2.44
C HIS A 174 21.19 2.36 -1.45
N THR A 175 21.30 1.14 -1.96
CA THR A 175 21.42 -0.07 -1.13
C THR A 175 22.68 -0.04 -0.25
N PHE A 176 23.83 0.40 -0.79
CA PHE A 176 25.06 0.51 -0.01
C PHE A 176 24.97 1.58 1.09
N ALA A 177 24.36 2.74 0.77
CA ALA A 177 24.16 3.79 1.76
C ALA A 177 23.17 3.37 2.86
N GLU A 178 22.07 2.71 2.49
CA GLU A 178 21.08 2.16 3.43
C GLU A 178 21.71 1.08 4.31
N PHE A 179 22.47 0.13 3.77
CA PHE A 179 23.16 -0.90 4.55
C PHE A 179 24.15 -0.31 5.56
N CYS A 180 24.92 0.71 5.17
CA CYS A 180 25.81 1.39 6.10
C CYS A 180 25.05 2.17 7.18
N ILE A 181 23.93 2.83 6.85
CA ILE A 181 23.11 3.56 7.82
C ILE A 181 22.43 2.59 8.79
N GLU A 182 21.84 1.51 8.29
CA GLU A 182 21.20 0.44 9.07
C GLU A 182 22.21 -0.19 10.04
N LYS A 183 23.43 -0.52 9.60
CA LYS A 183 24.49 -1.02 10.51
C LYS A 183 25.01 0.02 11.51
N ILE A 184 24.89 1.32 11.22
CA ILE A 184 25.20 2.39 12.17
C ILE A 184 24.09 2.51 13.22
N GLU A 185 22.82 2.43 12.80
CA GLU A 185 21.65 2.51 13.67
C GLU A 185 21.52 1.28 14.58
N ASP A 186 21.78 0.07 14.05
CA ASP A 186 21.67 -1.19 14.80
C ASP A 186 22.80 -1.44 15.79
N THR A 187 24.02 -0.99 15.47
CA THR A 187 25.24 -1.40 16.20
C THR A 187 26.00 -0.26 16.88
N ASP A 188 25.56 1.00 16.71
CA ASP A 188 26.25 2.24 17.14
C ASP A 188 27.77 2.24 16.84
N SER A 189 28.15 1.61 15.73
CA SER A 189 29.55 1.30 15.44
C SER A 189 30.25 2.45 14.71
N GLY A 190 31.26 3.03 15.37
CA GLY A 190 32.12 4.05 14.77
C GLY A 190 32.88 3.58 13.52
N VAL A 191 33.02 2.27 13.32
CA VAL A 191 33.67 1.69 12.12
C VAL A 191 32.80 1.91 10.89
N TRP A 192 31.50 1.61 10.95
CA TRP A 192 30.59 1.80 9.81
C TRP A 192 30.38 3.27 9.48
N ARG A 193 30.39 4.14 10.49
CA ARG A 193 30.40 5.59 10.30
C ARG A 193 31.67 6.07 9.59
N GLY A 194 32.83 5.51 9.96
CA GLY A 194 34.10 5.73 9.27
C GLY A 194 34.10 5.21 7.83
N VAL A 195 33.48 4.05 7.58
CA VAL A 195 33.34 3.46 6.23
C VAL A 195 32.44 4.32 5.33
N LEU A 196 31.31 4.81 5.83
CA LEU A 196 30.40 5.66 5.05
C LEU A 196 31.04 7.01 4.70
N ILE A 197 31.67 7.68 5.67
CA ILE A 197 32.35 8.96 5.43
C ILE A 197 33.58 8.77 4.54
N GLY A 198 34.39 7.74 4.82
CA GLY A 198 35.61 7.43 4.07
C GLY A 198 35.33 7.05 2.61
N SER A 199 34.31 6.22 2.36
CA SER A 199 33.92 5.84 0.99
C SER A 199 33.35 7.04 0.22
N THR A 200 32.49 7.85 0.84
CA THR A 200 31.94 9.07 0.23
C THR A 200 33.03 10.07 -0.17
N LEU A 201 33.97 10.34 0.74
CA LEU A 201 35.10 11.23 0.47
C LEU A 201 36.02 10.67 -0.61
N GLY A 202 36.32 9.36 -0.55
CA GLY A 202 37.14 8.66 -1.55
C GLY A 202 36.55 8.75 -2.96
N MET A 203 35.22 8.62 -3.10
CA MET A 203 34.54 8.73 -4.39
C MET A 203 34.61 10.14 -4.99
N TYR A 204 34.45 11.19 -4.18
CA TYR A 204 34.63 12.57 -4.67
C TYR A 204 36.09 12.87 -5.05
N LEU A 205 37.05 12.42 -4.24
CA LEU A 205 38.48 12.56 -4.56
C LEU A 205 38.83 11.83 -5.87
N GLY A 206 38.30 10.63 -6.06
CA GLY A 206 38.46 9.86 -7.30
C GLY A 206 37.86 10.57 -8.51
N ALA A 207 36.66 11.14 -8.39
CA ALA A 207 36.02 11.90 -9.46
C ALA A 207 36.81 13.17 -9.83
N ILE A 208 37.29 13.92 -8.84
CA ILE A 208 38.12 15.12 -9.06
C ILE A 208 39.46 14.75 -9.71
N ALA A 209 40.15 13.72 -9.21
CA ALA A 209 41.41 13.26 -9.78
C ALA A 209 41.25 12.82 -11.23
N MET A 210 40.20 12.06 -11.55
CA MET A 210 39.91 11.62 -12.92
C MET A 210 39.57 12.80 -13.83
N THR A 211 38.86 13.82 -13.32
CA THR A 211 38.58 15.07 -14.05
C THR A 211 39.85 15.85 -14.38
N ILE A 212 40.79 15.95 -13.43
CA ILE A 212 42.09 16.60 -13.64
C ILE A 212 42.90 15.86 -14.73
N VAL A 213 42.95 14.53 -14.65
CA VAL A 213 43.61 13.69 -15.67
C VAL A 213 42.99 13.92 -17.05
N MET A 214 41.65 14.00 -17.15
CA MET A 214 40.98 14.29 -18.41
C MET A 214 41.38 15.64 -19.01
N TYR A 215 41.46 16.70 -18.20
CA TYR A 215 41.91 18.01 -18.68
C TYR A 215 43.36 18.02 -19.16
N ILE A 216 44.27 17.33 -18.44
CA ILE A 216 45.69 17.28 -18.80
C ILE A 216 45.91 16.52 -20.12
N PHE A 217 45.25 15.38 -20.29
CA PHE A 217 45.55 14.49 -21.41
C PHE A 217 44.66 14.70 -22.64
N PHE A 218 43.39 15.10 -22.47
CA PHE A 218 42.39 15.08 -23.55
C PHE A 218 41.82 16.46 -23.92
N ALA A 219 42.16 17.53 -23.18
CA ALA A 219 41.54 18.87 -23.33
C ALA A 219 42.50 19.96 -23.87
N HIS A 220 43.41 19.61 -24.78
CA HIS A 220 44.35 20.54 -25.41
C HIS A 220 43.65 21.59 -26.31
N SER A 221 44.35 22.69 -26.65
CA SER A 221 43.85 23.72 -27.57
C SER A 221 43.48 23.13 -28.93
N GLY A 222 42.20 23.13 -29.28
CA GLY A 222 41.66 22.51 -30.50
C GLY A 222 40.68 21.35 -30.24
N CYS A 223 40.61 20.84 -29.01
CA CYS A 223 39.73 19.73 -28.60
C CYS A 223 38.46 20.22 -27.89
N SER A 224 37.65 21.04 -28.58
CA SER A 224 36.49 21.73 -28.00
C SER A 224 35.40 20.77 -27.49
N MET A 225 35.23 19.61 -28.13
CA MET A 225 34.27 18.58 -27.69
C MET A 225 34.64 18.02 -26.32
N ASN A 226 35.90 17.62 -26.13
CA ASN A 226 36.37 17.08 -24.85
C ASN A 226 36.32 18.14 -23.76
N GLN A 227 36.73 19.37 -24.07
CA GLN A 227 36.63 20.51 -23.14
C GLN A 227 35.18 20.71 -22.66
N ALA A 228 34.20 20.71 -23.57
CA ALA A 228 32.80 20.85 -23.21
C ALA A 228 32.29 19.66 -22.38
N ALA A 229 32.60 18.42 -22.79
CA ALA A 229 32.19 17.22 -22.09
C ALA A 229 32.67 17.17 -20.63
N ILE A 230 33.96 17.46 -20.43
CA ILE A 230 34.58 17.45 -19.10
C ILE A 230 34.03 18.61 -18.24
N THR A 231 33.89 19.82 -18.82
CA THR A 231 33.41 21.00 -18.09
C THR A 231 31.96 20.86 -17.65
N ILE A 232 31.07 20.37 -18.52
CA ILE A 232 29.65 20.16 -18.20
C ILE A 232 29.51 19.07 -17.13
N ASN A 233 30.27 17.97 -17.23
CA ASN A 233 30.25 16.92 -16.21
C ASN A 233 30.71 17.44 -14.84
N LEU A 234 31.71 18.31 -14.80
CA LEU A 234 32.16 18.95 -13.54
C LEU A 234 31.09 19.87 -12.94
N ILE A 235 30.37 20.64 -13.76
CA ILE A 235 29.27 21.52 -13.31
C ILE A 235 28.12 20.69 -12.73
N LEU A 236 27.75 19.59 -13.40
CA LEU A 236 26.68 18.69 -12.96
C LEU A 236 27.05 18.00 -11.64
N LEU A 237 28.29 17.56 -11.49
CA LEU A 237 28.83 17.00 -10.24
C LEU A 237 28.67 17.98 -9.08
N ILE A 238 29.05 19.25 -9.26
CA ILE A 238 28.92 20.27 -8.21
C ILE A 238 27.44 20.55 -7.90
N SER A 239 26.61 20.63 -8.95
CA SER A 239 25.19 20.96 -8.82
C SER A 239 24.42 19.87 -8.05
N ILE A 240 24.63 18.59 -8.35
CA ILE A 240 23.96 17.48 -7.67
C ILE A 240 24.41 17.36 -6.20
N SER A 241 25.70 17.61 -5.90
CA SER A 241 26.19 17.66 -4.53
C SER A 241 25.52 18.77 -3.72
N VAL A 242 25.36 19.98 -4.28
CA VAL A 242 24.68 21.10 -3.61
C VAL A 242 23.18 20.84 -3.43
N MET A 243 22.53 20.25 -4.43
CA MET A 243 21.11 19.87 -4.33
C MET A 243 20.88 18.78 -3.28
N SER A 244 21.79 17.81 -3.15
CA SER A 244 21.68 16.72 -2.17
C SER A 244 21.70 17.20 -0.71
N ILE A 245 22.26 18.39 -0.42
CA ILE A 245 22.29 18.97 0.93
C ILE A 245 21.21 20.04 1.13
N HIS A 246 20.37 20.32 0.11
CA HIS A 246 19.39 21.39 0.19
C HIS A 246 18.24 21.00 1.14
N PRO A 247 17.89 21.85 2.14
CA PRO A 247 16.90 21.51 3.17
C PRO A 247 15.54 21.08 2.61
N THR A 248 15.08 21.70 1.52
CA THR A 248 13.81 21.34 0.87
C THR A 248 13.84 19.95 0.22
N ILE A 249 14.99 19.52 -0.31
CA ILE A 249 15.15 18.20 -0.93
C ILE A 249 15.25 17.13 0.15
N GLN A 250 15.99 17.39 1.24
CA GLN A 250 16.05 16.52 2.42
C GLN A 250 14.70 16.35 3.11
N ALA A 251 13.87 17.41 3.15
CA ALA A 251 12.52 17.35 3.70
C ALA A 251 11.54 16.52 2.84
N SER A 252 11.76 16.46 1.52
CA SER A 252 10.94 15.66 0.60
C SER A 252 11.46 14.23 0.40
N ASN A 253 12.77 14.02 0.53
CA ASN A 253 13.40 12.70 0.45
C ASN A 253 14.58 12.61 1.43
N PRO A 254 14.35 12.12 2.67
CA PRO A 254 15.39 11.97 3.69
C PRO A 254 16.51 11.00 3.29
N ARG A 255 16.29 10.19 2.25
CA ARG A 255 17.25 9.21 1.74
C ARG A 255 18.20 9.78 0.68
N ALA A 256 18.08 11.06 0.32
CA ALA A 256 18.92 11.70 -0.70
C ALA A 256 20.17 12.36 -0.08
N GLY A 257 21.15 11.57 0.35
CA GLY A 257 22.37 12.07 1.00
C GLY A 257 23.57 12.33 0.08
N LEU A 258 24.67 12.81 0.67
CA LEU A 258 25.95 13.07 -0.01
C LEU A 258 26.61 11.79 -0.57
N ALA A 259 26.38 10.63 0.06
CA ALA A 259 26.94 9.34 -0.37
C ALA A 259 26.36 8.87 -1.72
N GLN A 260 25.06 9.11 -1.92
CA GLN A 260 24.34 8.82 -3.15
C GLN A 260 24.83 9.73 -4.28
N ALA A 261 24.95 11.04 -4.01
CA ALA A 261 25.50 12.00 -4.96
C ALA A 261 26.96 11.70 -5.35
N ALA A 262 27.79 11.24 -4.41
CA ALA A 262 29.18 10.88 -4.66
C ALA A 262 29.33 9.69 -5.62
N THR A 263 28.51 8.65 -5.43
CA THR A 263 28.52 7.43 -6.26
C THR A 263 28.12 7.70 -7.71
N VAL A 264 27.06 8.49 -7.91
CA VAL A 264 26.63 8.91 -9.25
C VAL A 264 27.69 9.77 -9.92
N SER A 265 28.33 10.67 -9.16
CA SER A 265 29.36 11.58 -9.65
C SER A 265 30.62 10.86 -10.13
N ILE A 266 31.14 9.88 -9.38
CA ILE A 266 32.33 9.12 -9.79
C ILE A 266 32.05 8.26 -11.03
N TYR A 267 30.86 7.66 -11.13
CA TYR A 267 30.50 6.86 -12.30
C TYR A 267 30.32 7.70 -13.56
N CYS A 268 29.64 8.85 -13.47
CA CYS A 268 29.47 9.73 -14.63
C CYS A 268 30.80 10.35 -15.07
N THR A 269 31.71 10.59 -14.13
CA THR A 269 33.10 10.99 -14.43
C THR A 269 33.85 9.87 -15.14
N TYR A 270 33.68 8.60 -14.73
CA TYR A 270 34.22 7.44 -15.44
C TYR A 270 33.64 7.29 -16.85
N LEU A 271 32.33 7.50 -17.04
CA LEU A 271 31.70 7.48 -18.36
C LEU A 271 32.25 8.58 -19.26
N THR A 272 32.46 9.78 -18.72
CA THR A 272 33.08 10.91 -19.42
C THR A 272 34.53 10.59 -19.80
N PHE A 273 35.31 10.00 -18.89
CA PHE A 273 36.68 9.52 -19.15
C PHE A 273 36.71 8.46 -20.25
N SER A 274 35.79 7.50 -20.18
CA SER A 274 35.63 6.45 -21.18
C SER A 274 35.25 7.04 -22.56
N ALA A 275 34.43 8.09 -22.58
CA ALA A 275 34.01 8.75 -23.82
C ALA A 275 35.16 9.49 -24.51
N VAL A 276 35.95 10.28 -23.77
CA VAL A 276 37.11 11.00 -24.33
C VAL A 276 38.24 10.05 -24.72
N ALA A 277 38.38 8.92 -24.03
CA ALA A 277 39.32 7.85 -24.40
C ALA A 277 38.89 7.05 -25.63
N MET A 278 37.61 7.12 -26.02
CA MET A 278 37.04 6.47 -27.22
C MET A 278 36.94 7.39 -28.43
N GLU A 279 37.28 8.68 -28.27
CA GLU A 279 37.33 9.61 -29.39
C GLU A 279 38.36 9.11 -30.43
N PRO A 280 37.97 9.02 -31.73
CA PRO A 280 38.91 8.69 -32.79
C PRO A 280 39.99 9.77 -32.90
N ASP A 281 41.24 9.40 -33.16
CA ASP A 281 42.39 10.34 -33.13
C ASP A 281 42.52 11.16 -34.44
N ASP A 282 41.42 11.73 -34.94
CA ASP A 282 41.39 12.56 -36.15
C ASP A 282 41.94 13.99 -35.93
N LYS A 283 41.76 14.52 -34.72
CA LYS A 283 42.20 15.87 -34.30
C LYS A 283 43.38 15.86 -33.31
N HIS A 284 44.06 14.73 -33.14
CA HIS A 284 45.15 14.54 -32.18
C HIS A 284 44.77 14.77 -30.70
N CYS A 285 43.49 14.62 -30.38
CA CYS A 285 42.93 14.85 -29.05
C CYS A 285 43.08 13.65 -28.11
N ASN A 286 43.43 12.45 -28.63
CA ASN A 286 43.52 11.23 -27.85
C ASN A 286 44.96 10.67 -27.83
N PRO A 287 45.79 10.99 -26.83
CA PRO A 287 47.18 10.53 -26.76
C PRO A 287 47.32 9.02 -26.57
N LEU A 288 46.29 8.33 -26.05
CA LEU A 288 46.33 6.88 -25.80
C LEU A 288 46.38 6.04 -27.08
N VAL A 289 45.99 6.61 -28.22
CA VAL A 289 46.02 5.93 -29.53
C VAL A 289 47.43 5.90 -30.14
N ARG A 290 48.31 6.81 -29.72
CA ARG A 290 49.63 7.06 -30.32
C ARG A 290 50.79 6.31 -29.64
N ALA A 291 50.53 5.56 -28.57
CA ALA A 291 51.55 4.75 -27.89
C ALA A 291 51.92 3.50 -28.71
N THR A 292 53.09 3.52 -29.35
CA THR A 292 53.54 2.57 -30.39
C THR A 292 53.88 1.14 -29.90
N GLY A 293 54.15 0.93 -28.60
CA GLY A 293 54.59 -0.37 -28.07
C GLY A 293 53.48 -1.33 -27.63
N THR A 294 52.21 -0.90 -27.67
CA THR A 294 51.11 -1.62 -26.99
C THR A 294 49.84 -1.73 -27.85
N ARG A 295 49.87 -1.33 -29.12
CA ARG A 295 48.65 -1.19 -29.96
C ARG A 295 47.87 -2.50 -30.12
N THR A 296 48.53 -3.59 -30.49
CA THR A 296 47.85 -4.89 -30.66
C THR A 296 47.40 -5.46 -29.32
N ALA A 297 48.28 -5.47 -28.30
CA ALA A 297 47.95 -5.96 -26.96
C ALA A 297 46.80 -5.16 -26.30
N SER A 298 46.76 -3.83 -26.46
CA SER A 298 45.70 -2.97 -25.94
C SER A 298 44.37 -3.13 -26.68
N ILE A 299 44.39 -3.46 -27.98
CA ILE A 299 43.17 -3.80 -28.74
C ILE A 299 42.59 -5.13 -28.24
N PHE A 300 43.44 -6.15 -28.05
CA PHE A 300 43.01 -7.45 -27.51
C PHE A 300 42.54 -7.37 -26.06
N ILE A 301 43.33 -6.74 -25.18
CA ILE A 301 42.97 -6.54 -23.77
C ILE A 301 41.72 -5.68 -23.66
N GLY A 302 41.62 -4.60 -24.44
CA GLY A 302 40.44 -3.73 -24.46
C GLY A 302 39.17 -4.44 -24.92
N ALA A 303 39.24 -5.29 -25.95
CA ALA A 303 38.11 -6.08 -26.42
C ALA A 303 37.68 -7.14 -25.38
N ILE A 304 38.64 -7.88 -24.81
CA ILE A 304 38.36 -8.90 -23.78
C ILE A 304 37.74 -8.25 -22.53
N VAL A 305 38.32 -7.16 -22.03
CA VAL A 305 37.77 -6.43 -20.89
C VAL A 305 36.36 -5.95 -21.20
N THR A 306 36.10 -5.41 -22.40
CA THR A 306 34.77 -4.93 -22.78
C THR A 306 33.73 -6.05 -22.81
N PHE A 307 34.07 -7.24 -23.33
CA PHE A 307 33.15 -8.38 -23.33
C PHE A 307 32.92 -8.95 -21.93
N VAL A 308 33.98 -9.05 -21.10
CA VAL A 308 33.86 -9.50 -19.71
C VAL A 308 33.03 -8.52 -18.88
N THR A 309 33.25 -7.21 -19.04
CA THR A 309 32.43 -6.16 -18.40
C THR A 309 30.98 -6.26 -18.87
N CYS A 310 30.72 -6.49 -20.16
CA CYS A 310 29.37 -6.69 -20.66
C CYS A 310 28.69 -7.92 -20.04
N ALA A 311 29.39 -9.06 -19.97
CA ALA A 311 28.87 -10.29 -19.37
C ALA A 311 28.60 -10.12 -17.85
N TYR A 312 29.51 -9.47 -17.12
CA TYR A 312 29.34 -9.16 -15.70
C TYR A 312 28.15 -8.22 -15.47
N THR A 313 28.07 -7.12 -16.23
CA THR A 313 26.99 -6.14 -16.13
C THR A 313 25.64 -6.77 -16.44
N THR A 314 25.55 -7.59 -17.49
CA THR A 314 24.34 -8.34 -17.86
C THR A 314 23.90 -9.28 -16.74
N THR A 315 24.85 -10.03 -16.17
CA THR A 315 24.56 -10.99 -15.10
C THR A 315 24.08 -10.29 -13.83
N ARG A 316 24.72 -9.19 -13.44
CA ARG A 316 24.30 -8.36 -12.30
C ARG A 316 22.92 -7.75 -12.56
N ALA A 317 22.72 -7.15 -13.73
CA ALA A 317 21.45 -6.55 -14.13
C ALA A 317 20.28 -7.54 -14.11
N ALA A 318 20.54 -8.77 -14.54
CA ALA A 318 19.55 -9.83 -14.58
C ALA A 318 19.22 -10.43 -13.20
N THR A 319 19.93 -10.03 -12.15
CA THR A 319 19.76 -10.55 -10.77
C THR A 319 19.13 -9.55 -9.80
N TYR A 320 19.28 -8.24 -10.03
CA TYR A 320 18.57 -7.23 -9.24
C TYR A 320 17.15 -7.07 -9.81
N GLY A 321 16.15 -7.43 -9.00
CA GLY A 321 14.74 -7.41 -9.38
C GLY A 321 14.12 -6.03 -9.49
N LEU A 322 14.78 -5.06 -10.14
CA LEU A 322 14.29 -3.70 -10.24
C LEU A 322 14.50 -3.09 -11.63
N ALA A 323 13.44 -3.13 -12.44
CA ALA A 323 13.21 -2.19 -13.56
C ALA A 323 11.78 -2.24 -14.15
N MET A 324 10.95 -3.25 -13.81
CA MET A 324 9.54 -3.28 -14.23
C MET A 324 8.65 -3.82 -13.12
N GLY A 325 8.31 -2.98 -12.13
CA GLY A 325 7.07 -3.09 -11.34
C GLY A 325 6.75 -4.38 -10.57
N THR A 326 7.62 -5.39 -10.54
CA THR A 326 7.44 -6.56 -9.68
C THR A 326 8.06 -6.28 -8.33
N ALA A 327 7.36 -5.49 -7.51
CA ALA A 327 7.45 -5.69 -6.08
C ALA A 327 7.19 -7.18 -5.81
N LYS A 328 8.05 -7.86 -5.03
CA LYS A 328 7.64 -9.12 -4.41
C LYS A 328 6.31 -8.83 -3.70
N PRO A 329 5.19 -9.49 -4.05
CA PRO A 329 4.03 -9.45 -3.19
C PRO A 329 4.46 -10.14 -1.89
N ALA A 330 4.28 -9.46 -0.77
CA ALA A 330 4.08 -10.17 0.49
C ALA A 330 2.77 -10.96 0.33
N GLY A 331 2.89 -12.19 -0.19
CA GLY A 331 1.76 -12.98 -0.63
C GLY A 331 2.09 -14.46 -0.57
N TYR A 332 1.80 -15.03 0.60
CA TYR A 332 1.20 -16.35 0.78
C TYR A 332 1.62 -17.44 -0.23
N SER A 333 2.50 -18.36 0.20
CA SER A 333 2.57 -19.69 -0.44
C SER A 333 1.21 -20.39 -0.27
N PRO A 334 0.60 -20.89 -1.35
CA PRO A 334 -0.64 -21.66 -1.23
C PRO A 334 -0.38 -22.89 -0.37
N VAL A 335 -1.24 -23.11 0.62
CA VAL A 335 -1.32 -24.35 1.38
C VAL A 335 -1.50 -25.49 0.37
N GLU A 336 -0.62 -26.48 0.43
CA GLU A 336 -0.75 -27.73 -0.33
C GLU A 336 -2.13 -28.32 -0.03
N THR A 337 -2.99 -28.40 -1.06
CA THR A 337 -4.22 -29.19 -0.99
C THR A 337 -3.85 -30.65 -0.77
N GLU A 338 -4.51 -31.26 0.21
CA GLU A 338 -4.40 -32.65 0.65
C GLU A 338 -4.41 -33.65 -0.52
N GLU A 339 -3.25 -33.98 -1.11
CA GLU A 339 -3.14 -35.16 -1.98
C GLU A 339 -1.68 -35.61 -2.21
N SER A 340 -0.91 -35.83 -1.13
CA SER A 340 0.17 -36.85 -1.14
C SER A 340 0.69 -37.08 0.28
N GLY A 341 0.30 -38.20 0.89
CA GLY A 341 0.73 -38.57 2.24
C GLY A 341 2.17 -39.08 2.31
N SER A 342 2.95 -38.52 3.23
CA SER A 342 3.97 -39.24 4.02
C SER A 342 4.47 -38.38 5.20
N HIS A 343 3.80 -38.44 6.35
CA HIS A 343 4.38 -38.00 7.61
C HIS A 343 5.30 -39.09 8.15
N GLY A 344 6.60 -38.85 8.18
CA GLY A 344 7.57 -39.66 8.93
C GLY A 344 7.69 -39.13 10.36
N LEU A 345 7.32 -39.95 11.35
CA LEU A 345 7.56 -39.69 12.77
C LEU A 345 9.07 -39.73 13.05
N VAL A 346 9.59 -38.74 13.78
CA VAL A 346 10.96 -38.73 14.32
C VAL A 346 10.87 -38.93 15.83
N ASP A 347 11.45 -40.02 16.32
CA ASP A 347 11.35 -40.56 17.67
C ASP A 347 12.65 -40.44 18.49
N THR A 348 13.58 -39.55 18.09
CA THR A 348 14.86 -39.35 18.79
C THR A 348 15.09 -37.89 19.21
N GLN A 349 15.68 -37.73 20.41
CA GLN A 349 15.90 -36.44 21.06
C GLN A 349 17.21 -35.78 20.54
N PRO A 350 17.21 -34.53 20.06
CA PRO A 350 18.38 -33.93 19.43
C PRO A 350 19.37 -33.31 20.44
N GLU A 351 20.67 -33.49 20.18
CA GLU A 351 21.77 -33.17 21.10
C GLU A 351 22.38 -31.75 20.96
N SER A 352 21.89 -30.87 20.04
CA SER A 352 22.49 -29.54 19.80
C SER A 352 21.57 -28.35 20.07
N ARG A 353 22.15 -27.24 20.54
CA ARG A 353 21.46 -26.00 20.96
C ARG A 353 20.70 -25.31 19.80
N ARG A 354 21.16 -25.49 18.56
CA ARG A 354 20.53 -24.97 17.34
C ARG A 354 19.29 -25.80 16.96
N ALA A 355 19.35 -27.12 17.11
CA ALA A 355 18.20 -28.01 16.91
C ALA A 355 17.09 -27.79 17.96
N MET A 356 17.47 -27.50 19.22
CA MET A 356 16.50 -27.13 20.26
C MET A 356 15.75 -25.83 19.94
N ARG A 357 16.43 -24.83 19.36
CA ARG A 357 15.80 -23.53 19.00
C ARG A 357 14.87 -23.68 17.79
N GLN A 358 15.26 -24.47 16.78
CA GLN A 358 14.42 -24.75 15.62
C GLN A 358 13.17 -25.58 15.97
N GLU A 359 13.29 -26.58 16.85
CA GLU A 359 12.12 -27.34 17.31
C GLU A 359 11.21 -26.50 18.24
N ALA A 360 11.76 -25.57 19.02
CA ALA A 360 10.96 -24.62 19.80
C ALA A 360 10.18 -23.65 18.90
N LEU A 361 10.80 -23.14 17.83
CA LEU A 361 10.13 -22.35 16.80
C LEU A 361 9.07 -23.17 16.06
N ARG A 362 9.37 -24.43 15.72
CA ARG A 362 8.45 -25.33 15.05
C ARG A 362 7.24 -25.68 15.92
N ARG A 363 7.44 -25.92 17.22
CA ARG A 363 6.34 -26.10 18.19
C ARG A 363 5.57 -24.81 18.44
N ALA A 364 6.22 -23.65 18.38
CA ALA A 364 5.55 -22.36 18.45
C ALA A 364 4.68 -22.10 17.21
N VAL A 365 5.10 -22.58 16.03
CA VAL A 365 4.30 -22.54 14.80
C VAL A 365 3.16 -23.58 14.82
N GLU A 366 3.44 -24.82 15.22
CA GLU A 366 2.41 -25.88 15.34
C GLU A 366 1.36 -25.59 16.42
N SER A 367 1.73 -24.88 17.49
CA SER A 367 0.79 -24.38 18.50
C SER A 367 0.10 -23.06 18.09
N GLY A 368 0.41 -22.52 16.92
CA GLY A 368 -0.18 -21.29 16.37
C GLY A 368 0.29 -20.01 17.08
N ALA A 369 1.30 -20.08 17.94
CA ALA A 369 1.88 -18.94 18.64
C ALA A 369 2.75 -18.06 17.73
N LEU A 370 3.28 -18.61 16.65
CA LEU A 370 4.01 -17.87 15.61
C LEU A 370 3.47 -18.25 14.22
N PRO A 371 3.42 -17.30 13.27
CA PRO A 371 3.09 -17.61 11.88
C PRO A 371 4.17 -18.51 11.28
N ALA A 372 3.80 -19.32 10.28
CA ALA A 372 4.74 -20.24 9.63
C ALA A 372 6.00 -19.55 9.06
N SER A 373 5.91 -18.24 8.78
CA SER A 373 7.02 -17.38 8.36
C SER A 373 8.11 -17.19 9.41
N ALA A 374 7.84 -17.42 10.70
CA ALA A 374 8.86 -17.31 11.75
C ALA A 374 9.96 -18.38 11.65
N LEU A 375 9.72 -19.44 10.86
CA LEU A 375 10.74 -20.44 10.54
C LEU A 375 11.72 -19.97 9.45
N ASP A 376 11.43 -18.88 8.76
CA ASP A 376 12.21 -18.37 7.61
C ASP A 376 13.20 -17.24 7.98
N ASP A 377 13.23 -16.79 9.24
CA ASP A 377 13.95 -15.56 9.66
C ASP A 377 15.40 -15.76 10.16
N ASP A 378 16.04 -16.92 10.01
CA ASP A 378 17.45 -17.11 10.39
C ASP A 378 18.24 -17.77 9.25
N ASP A 379 18.72 -16.98 8.28
CA ASP A 379 19.76 -17.41 7.32
C ASP A 379 20.79 -16.30 7.04
N SER A 380 21.80 -16.19 7.91
CA SER A 380 23.18 -15.89 7.50
C SER A 380 24.16 -16.33 8.60
N ASP A 381 24.79 -17.49 8.42
CA ASP A 381 26.21 -17.76 8.68
C ASP A 381 26.47 -19.28 8.56
N ASP A 382 27.45 -19.62 7.71
CA ASP A 382 27.67 -20.93 7.08
C ASP A 382 28.43 -21.99 7.92
N GLU A 383 28.35 -23.23 7.38
CA GLU A 383 29.26 -24.40 7.41
C GLU A 383 29.01 -25.61 8.35
N GLU A 384 28.68 -26.73 7.66
CA GLU A 384 28.91 -28.20 7.84
C GLU A 384 28.62 -28.87 9.21
N GLU A 385 27.94 -30.03 9.34
CA GLU A 385 28.21 -31.32 8.69
C GLU A 385 27.04 -32.35 8.91
N SER A 386 26.98 -33.35 8.03
CA SER A 386 26.43 -34.73 8.19
C SER A 386 25.09 -35.18 7.53
N ALA A 387 25.29 -36.19 6.65
CA ALA A 387 24.50 -37.40 6.32
C ALA A 387 23.15 -37.38 5.56
N SER A 388 23.28 -37.75 4.27
CA SER A 388 22.37 -38.56 3.42
C SER A 388 21.17 -37.89 2.74
N GLY A 389 21.18 -37.88 1.39
CA GLY A 389 20.02 -37.53 0.55
C GLY A 389 20.40 -36.80 -0.74
N LYS A 390 19.88 -37.27 -1.89
CA LYS A 390 20.38 -37.02 -3.27
C LYS A 390 20.11 -35.63 -3.89
N HIS A 391 19.82 -34.58 -3.12
CA HIS A 391 19.55 -33.22 -3.61
C HIS A 391 20.07 -32.17 -2.62
N LYS A 392 21.40 -31.94 -2.61
CA LYS A 392 22.05 -31.20 -1.51
C LYS A 392 22.25 -29.69 -1.74
N ASN A 393 22.12 -29.16 -2.97
CA ASN A 393 22.45 -27.76 -3.30
C ASN A 393 21.40 -27.07 -4.21
N ASP A 394 20.11 -27.13 -3.85
CA ASP A 394 19.06 -26.34 -4.53
C ASP A 394 18.73 -25.10 -3.68
N ASP A 395 19.33 -23.96 -4.03
CA ASP A 395 19.11 -22.67 -3.37
C ASP A 395 17.78 -22.00 -3.77
N GLU A 396 16.98 -22.66 -4.63
CA GLU A 396 15.65 -22.22 -5.07
C GLU A 396 14.51 -23.07 -4.47
N LYS A 397 14.79 -23.90 -3.46
CA LYS A 397 13.84 -24.87 -2.87
C LYS A 397 12.50 -24.27 -2.38
N ASN A 398 12.51 -22.98 -1.99
CA ASN A 398 11.34 -22.25 -1.46
C ASN A 398 10.76 -21.20 -2.45
N GLY A 399 11.36 -21.00 -3.63
CA GLY A 399 10.96 -19.99 -4.63
C GLY A 399 12.09 -19.61 -5.59
N THR A 400 11.79 -18.99 -6.73
CA THR A 400 12.83 -18.55 -7.68
C THR A 400 13.65 -17.37 -7.12
N GLN A 401 14.99 -17.41 -7.22
CA GLN A 401 15.86 -16.36 -6.65
C GLN A 401 15.81 -15.05 -7.46
N TYR A 402 15.41 -15.12 -8.73
CA TYR A 402 15.28 -13.99 -9.64
C TYR A 402 14.19 -14.27 -10.69
N ASN A 403 13.66 -13.22 -11.32
CA ASN A 403 12.65 -13.37 -12.37
C ASN A 403 13.29 -13.89 -13.66
N TYR A 404 12.99 -15.14 -14.02
CA TYR A 404 13.57 -15.81 -15.19
C TYR A 404 13.23 -15.15 -16.53
N THR A 405 12.03 -14.58 -16.67
CA THR A 405 11.64 -13.86 -17.89
C THR A 405 12.46 -12.58 -18.03
N LEU A 406 12.53 -11.77 -16.98
CA LEU A 406 13.30 -10.52 -16.99
C LEU A 406 14.79 -10.80 -17.24
N PHE A 407 15.31 -11.88 -16.64
CA PHE A 407 16.67 -12.34 -16.86
C PHE A 407 16.98 -12.54 -18.35
N HIS A 408 16.12 -13.24 -19.08
CA HIS A 408 16.34 -13.46 -20.51
C HIS A 408 16.11 -12.22 -21.38
N ILE A 409 15.19 -11.33 -21.01
CA ILE A 409 15.01 -10.04 -21.71
C ILE A 409 16.30 -9.21 -21.64
N ILE A 410 16.94 -9.16 -20.46
CA ILE A 410 18.20 -8.42 -20.28
C ILE A 410 19.34 -9.02 -21.11
N PHE A 411 19.44 -10.35 -21.16
CA PHE A 411 20.41 -11.04 -22.03
C PHE A 411 20.14 -10.80 -23.53
N MET A 412 18.88 -10.72 -23.95
CA MET A 412 18.53 -10.34 -25.33
C MET A 412 19.01 -8.91 -25.64
N LEU A 413 18.76 -7.94 -24.76
CA LEU A 413 19.23 -6.56 -24.92
C LEU A 413 20.77 -6.47 -24.97
N ALA A 414 21.47 -7.31 -24.19
CA ALA A 414 22.92 -7.41 -24.23
C ALA A 414 23.46 -7.87 -25.60
N THR A 415 22.79 -8.83 -26.26
CA THR A 415 23.19 -9.25 -27.63
C THR A 415 23.01 -8.13 -28.66
N ALA A 416 21.99 -7.28 -28.49
CA ALA A 416 21.77 -6.11 -29.34
C ALA A 416 22.87 -5.05 -29.12
N TRP A 417 23.29 -4.84 -27.87
CA TRP A 417 24.44 -4.00 -27.53
C TRP A 417 25.75 -4.51 -28.15
N VAL A 418 26.07 -5.80 -28.00
CA VAL A 418 27.30 -6.40 -28.55
C VAL A 418 27.35 -6.30 -30.08
N ALA A 419 26.23 -6.59 -30.76
CA ALA A 419 26.14 -6.46 -32.22
C ALA A 419 26.44 -5.03 -32.66
N THR A 420 25.76 -4.07 -32.03
CA THR A 420 25.87 -2.64 -32.33
C THR A 420 27.27 -2.08 -32.03
N LEU A 421 27.87 -2.48 -30.92
CA LEU A 421 29.23 -2.08 -30.52
C LEU A 421 30.30 -2.53 -31.53
N LEU A 422 30.12 -3.70 -32.15
CA LEU A 422 31.07 -4.30 -33.08
C LEU A 422 30.91 -3.83 -34.53
N THR A 423 29.70 -3.42 -34.94
CA THR A 423 29.40 -3.10 -36.35
C THR A 423 29.38 -1.61 -36.67
N GLN A 424 29.37 -0.72 -35.66
CA GLN A 424 29.27 0.73 -35.83
C GLN A 424 30.42 1.41 -36.58
N ASN A 425 31.55 0.74 -36.80
CA ASN A 425 32.72 1.29 -37.49
C ASN A 425 32.82 0.87 -38.98
N ILE A 426 31.87 0.09 -39.48
CA ILE A 426 31.86 -0.43 -40.85
C ILE A 426 31.10 0.58 -41.73
N GLY A 427 31.78 1.66 -42.13
CA GLY A 427 31.23 2.63 -43.10
C GLY A 427 31.80 4.05 -43.07
N GLY A 428 32.60 4.43 -42.07
CA GLY A 428 32.91 5.85 -41.80
C GLY A 428 34.32 6.37 -42.11
N ASP A 429 35.37 5.53 -42.13
CA ASP A 429 36.76 6.00 -42.32
C ASP A 429 37.45 5.32 -43.50
N HIS A 430 37.80 6.11 -44.52
CA HIS A 430 38.55 5.69 -45.71
C HIS A 430 40.04 5.35 -45.44
N LYS A 431 40.42 4.99 -44.21
CA LYS A 431 41.83 4.72 -43.82
C LYS A 431 42.01 3.48 -42.93
N ILE A 432 41.35 2.37 -43.25
CA ILE A 432 41.70 1.07 -42.65
C ILE A 432 42.57 0.30 -43.66
N GLU A 433 43.87 0.23 -43.40
CA GLU A 433 44.79 -0.57 -44.20
C GLU A 433 44.44 -2.07 -44.12
N LYS A 434 44.62 -2.78 -45.24
CA LYS A 434 44.36 -4.23 -45.37
C LYS A 434 45.29 -5.02 -44.44
N GLY A 435 44.81 -5.36 -43.24
CA GLY A 435 45.49 -6.30 -42.34
C GLY A 435 45.26 -6.07 -40.84
N ASP A 436 44.79 -4.90 -40.42
CA ASP A 436 44.68 -4.53 -38.99
C ASP A 436 43.32 -4.91 -38.35
N PHE A 437 43.36 -5.29 -37.07
CA PHE A 437 42.16 -5.55 -36.27
C PHE A 437 41.33 -4.27 -36.07
N VAL A 438 40.01 -4.37 -36.23
CA VAL A 438 39.08 -3.25 -35.98
C VAL A 438 39.03 -2.94 -34.49
N PRO A 439 39.38 -1.72 -34.03
CA PRO A 439 39.27 -1.36 -32.63
C PRO A 439 37.79 -1.24 -32.23
N VAL A 440 37.42 -1.93 -31.16
CA VAL A 440 36.05 -1.96 -30.62
C VAL A 440 35.72 -0.60 -29.96
N GLY A 441 34.59 0.01 -30.34
CA GLY A 441 34.01 1.17 -29.64
C GLY A 441 34.71 2.54 -29.82
N ARG A 442 35.64 2.70 -30.77
CA ARG A 442 36.33 3.98 -31.02
C ARG A 442 35.64 4.82 -32.10
N THR A 443 34.48 5.39 -31.78
CA THR A 443 33.71 6.25 -32.69
C THR A 443 33.16 7.47 -31.97
N TYR A 444 33.00 8.59 -32.68
CA TYR A 444 32.34 9.78 -32.13
C TYR A 444 30.93 9.48 -31.59
N TRP A 445 30.21 8.55 -32.24
CA TRP A 445 28.91 8.10 -31.76
C TRP A 445 29.02 7.42 -30.39
N ALA A 446 29.93 6.46 -30.21
CA ALA A 446 30.13 5.78 -28.93
C ALA A 446 30.56 6.77 -27.83
N SER A 447 31.38 7.77 -28.17
CA SER A 447 31.74 8.87 -27.28
C SER A 447 30.51 9.71 -26.89
N TRP A 448 29.69 10.15 -27.85
CA TRP A 448 28.50 10.96 -27.57
C TRP A 448 27.43 10.22 -26.78
N VAL A 449 27.20 8.94 -27.05
CA VAL A 449 26.26 8.12 -26.28
C VAL A 449 26.67 8.11 -24.80
N LYS A 450 27.96 7.92 -24.50
CA LYS A 450 28.48 7.94 -23.13
C LYS A 450 28.44 9.32 -22.48
N ILE A 451 28.72 10.39 -23.24
CA ILE A 451 28.62 11.78 -22.77
C ILE A 451 27.17 12.10 -22.37
N VAL A 452 26.21 11.79 -23.26
CA VAL A 452 24.79 12.03 -23.00
C VAL A 452 24.30 11.17 -21.83
N SER A 453 24.68 9.88 -21.77
CA SER A 453 24.35 9.00 -20.64
C SER A 453 24.90 9.53 -19.31
N ALA A 454 26.12 10.08 -19.29
CA ALA A 454 26.74 10.66 -18.11
C ALA A 454 26.01 11.93 -17.64
N TRP A 455 25.53 12.77 -18.55
CA TRP A 455 24.77 13.97 -18.21
C TRP A 455 23.38 13.64 -17.71
N THR A 456 22.67 12.74 -18.39
CA THR A 456 21.30 12.35 -18.02
C THR A 456 21.28 11.58 -16.71
N GLY A 457 22.32 10.79 -16.43
CA GLY A 457 22.49 10.09 -15.15
C GLY A 457 22.61 10.99 -13.93
N GLN A 458 22.91 12.28 -14.10
CA GLN A 458 23.06 13.26 -13.03
C GLN A 458 21.81 14.15 -12.84
N VAL A 459 20.75 13.98 -13.64
CA VAL A 459 19.52 14.79 -13.53
C VAL A 459 18.51 14.10 -12.61
N PRO A 460 18.11 14.71 -11.49
CA PRO A 460 17.09 14.16 -10.61
C PRO A 460 15.70 14.45 -11.18
N SER A 461 15.12 13.53 -11.96
CA SER A 461 13.71 13.62 -12.38
C SER A 461 13.11 12.25 -12.66
N SER A 462 11.83 12.07 -12.33
CA SER A 462 11.01 10.87 -12.56
C SER A 462 10.71 10.56 -14.04
N ASP A 463 11.12 11.42 -14.98
CA ASP A 463 10.84 11.30 -16.43
C ASP A 463 12.12 11.07 -17.26
N PHE A 464 12.93 10.11 -16.84
CA PHE A 464 14.20 9.72 -17.48
C PHE A 464 14.08 9.41 -18.98
N VAL A 465 12.92 8.92 -19.44
CA VAL A 465 12.72 8.39 -20.80
C VAL A 465 12.39 9.50 -21.82
N SER A 466 11.71 10.58 -21.40
CA SER A 466 11.21 11.62 -22.30
C SER A 466 12.32 12.56 -22.79
N VAL A 467 13.23 12.95 -21.90
CA VAL A 467 14.39 13.81 -22.23
C VAL A 467 15.38 13.08 -23.14
N TYR A 468 15.59 11.77 -22.92
CA TYR A 468 16.54 10.94 -23.67
C TYR A 468 16.06 10.67 -25.11
N MET A 469 14.77 10.37 -25.30
CA MET A 469 14.19 10.19 -26.63
C MET A 469 14.23 11.49 -27.44
N THR A 470 14.01 12.64 -26.79
CA THR A 470 14.06 13.96 -27.45
C THR A 470 15.48 14.32 -27.93
N ALA A 471 16.50 14.05 -27.12
CA ALA A 471 17.90 14.29 -27.50
C ALA A 471 18.37 13.37 -28.66
N ILE A 472 17.94 12.11 -28.67
CA ILE A 472 18.25 11.16 -29.75
C ILE A 472 17.52 11.52 -31.04
N PHE A 473 16.24 11.92 -30.97
CA PHE A 473 15.49 12.39 -32.15
C PHE A 473 16.13 13.64 -32.78
N LEU A 474 16.65 14.55 -31.97
CA LEU A 474 17.37 15.74 -32.43
C LEU A 474 18.75 15.42 -33.03
N PHE A 475 19.47 14.41 -32.53
CA PHE A 475 20.75 13.97 -33.11
C PHE A 475 20.56 13.13 -34.38
N HIS A 476 19.54 12.27 -34.43
CA HIS A 476 19.23 11.47 -35.62
C HIS A 476 18.77 12.37 -36.77
N SER A 477 17.98 13.41 -36.48
CA SER A 477 17.61 14.44 -37.48
C SER A 477 18.81 15.29 -37.94
N ALA A 478 19.79 15.56 -37.08
CA ALA A 478 21.05 16.22 -37.47
C ALA A 478 21.94 15.34 -38.36
N GLN A 479 22.05 14.04 -38.09
CA GLN A 479 22.81 13.08 -38.93
C GLN A 479 22.13 12.79 -40.27
N TYR A 480 20.79 12.71 -40.30
CA TYR A 480 20.01 12.56 -41.53
C TYR A 480 20.13 13.81 -42.42
N SER A 481 20.16 15.00 -41.81
CA SER A 481 20.39 16.27 -42.52
C SER A 481 21.83 16.39 -43.05
N ALA A 482 22.82 15.83 -42.35
CA ALA A 482 24.21 15.77 -42.81
C ALA A 482 24.41 14.74 -43.95
N SER A 483 23.76 13.58 -43.88
CA SER A 483 23.83 12.55 -44.95
C SER A 483 23.09 12.97 -46.22
N GLN A 484 21.97 13.72 -46.13
CA GLN A 484 21.30 14.26 -47.31
C GLN A 484 22.03 15.45 -47.97
N ARG A 485 22.88 16.18 -47.22
CA ARG A 485 23.74 17.22 -47.80
C ARG A 485 24.98 16.68 -48.52
N ILE A 486 25.41 15.46 -48.20
CA ILE A 486 26.53 14.80 -48.90
C ILE A 486 26.10 14.26 -50.28
N ILE A 487 24.79 14.11 -50.54
CA ILE A 487 24.26 13.69 -51.85
C ILE A 487 23.94 14.90 -52.76
N SER A 488 24.02 16.14 -52.28
CA SER A 488 23.51 17.32 -53.02
C SER A 488 24.46 18.51 -53.23
N GLN A 489 25.78 18.40 -52.98
CA GLN A 489 26.70 19.48 -53.38
C GLN A 489 28.06 18.98 -53.92
N ASP A 490 28.04 18.58 -55.19
CA ASP A 490 29.11 19.00 -56.11
C ASP A 490 28.82 20.45 -56.52
N HIS A 491 29.59 21.39 -55.96
CA HIS A 491 29.97 22.71 -56.47
C HIS A 491 29.91 23.87 -55.46
N ALA A 492 31.04 24.60 -55.45
CA ALA A 492 31.29 25.94 -54.91
C ALA A 492 31.38 26.08 -53.38
N GLY A 493 32.56 26.53 -52.94
CA GLY A 493 32.96 26.57 -51.54
C GLY A 493 32.68 27.88 -50.80
N SER A 494 32.62 27.77 -49.48
CA SER A 494 33.25 28.65 -48.47
C SER A 494 32.80 28.25 -47.05
N ARG A 495 33.58 28.65 -46.06
CA ARG A 495 33.75 28.14 -44.67
C ARG A 495 32.48 27.94 -43.79
N PRO A 496 32.53 27.05 -42.77
CA PRO A 496 31.41 26.80 -41.86
C PRO A 496 31.38 27.77 -40.66
N ARG A 497 30.18 28.16 -40.21
CA ARG A 497 29.92 28.80 -38.91
C ARG A 497 29.01 27.88 -38.08
N CYS A 498 29.59 27.20 -37.10
CA CYS A 498 28.87 26.34 -36.12
C CYS A 498 28.60 27.02 -34.76
N GLU A 499 28.77 28.34 -34.63
CA GLU A 499 28.65 29.03 -33.32
C GLU A 499 27.23 29.54 -32.99
N ALA A 500 26.27 29.50 -33.91
CA ALA A 500 24.97 30.15 -33.71
C ALA A 500 23.89 29.27 -33.02
N ALA A 501 24.06 27.94 -32.97
CA ALA A 501 23.03 27.05 -32.44
C ALA A 501 23.04 26.90 -30.91
N MET A 502 24.16 27.21 -30.23
CA MET A 502 24.29 27.05 -28.78
C MET A 502 23.93 28.30 -27.95
N SER A 503 23.80 29.48 -28.58
CA SER A 503 23.39 30.70 -27.86
C SER A 503 21.89 30.75 -27.56
N ALA A 504 21.07 29.92 -28.22
CA ALA A 504 19.61 29.92 -28.05
C ALA A 504 19.13 29.10 -26.84
N PHE A 505 19.99 28.26 -26.24
CA PHE A 505 19.60 27.45 -25.08
C PHE A 505 19.76 28.20 -23.74
N ALA A 506 20.62 29.22 -23.67
CA ALA A 506 20.86 29.98 -22.44
C ALA A 506 19.83 31.10 -22.18
N PHE A 507 19.02 31.49 -23.17
CA PHE A 507 18.05 32.59 -23.04
C PHE A 507 16.59 32.14 -22.83
N GLY A 508 16.30 30.84 -23.02
CA GLY A 508 14.94 30.29 -22.97
C GLY A 508 14.38 30.00 -21.57
N LEU A 509 15.22 30.03 -20.53
CA LEU A 509 14.83 29.63 -19.16
C LEU A 509 14.53 30.80 -18.21
N MET A 510 14.47 32.04 -18.71
CA MET A 510 14.35 33.23 -17.85
C MET A 510 13.14 34.13 -18.14
N ASN A 511 12.20 33.74 -19.02
CA ASN A 511 10.99 34.52 -19.28
C ASN A 511 9.74 33.65 -19.44
N TRP A 512 9.16 33.25 -18.30
CA TRP A 512 7.75 32.85 -18.26
C TRP A 512 7.06 33.48 -17.04
N ARG A 513 6.80 34.78 -17.15
CA ARG A 513 5.78 35.47 -16.34
C ARG A 513 5.24 36.68 -17.11
N MET A 514 3.91 36.78 -17.13
CA MET A 514 3.08 37.89 -17.62
C MET A 514 2.82 37.98 -19.13
N ARG A 515 1.60 37.63 -19.53
CA ARG A 515 0.50 38.59 -19.80
C ARG A 515 -0.75 37.84 -20.24
N GLY A 516 -1.88 38.23 -19.66
CA GLY A 516 -3.20 37.78 -20.09
C GLY A 516 -3.69 38.51 -21.32
N SER A 517 -4.56 37.85 -22.08
CA SER A 517 -5.54 38.47 -22.97
C SER A 517 -6.53 37.40 -23.46
N SER A 518 -7.81 37.72 -23.30
CA SER A 518 -9.01 36.94 -23.62
C SER A 518 -9.12 36.54 -25.10
N PRO A 519 -9.84 35.45 -25.44
CA PRO A 519 -10.16 35.13 -26.83
C PRO A 519 -11.46 35.87 -27.28
N PRO A 520 -11.60 36.21 -28.58
CA PRO A 520 -12.75 36.93 -29.10
C PRO A 520 -13.91 36.00 -29.47
N GLY A 521 -15.12 36.53 -29.33
CA GLY A 521 -16.37 35.86 -29.62
C GLY A 521 -16.61 35.58 -31.11
N VAL A 522 -17.36 34.51 -31.36
CA VAL A 522 -17.94 34.18 -32.66
C VAL A 522 -19.46 34.28 -32.53
N HIS A 523 -20.03 35.03 -33.47
CA HIS A 523 -21.44 35.36 -33.61
C HIS A 523 -22.33 34.13 -33.79
N LEU A 524 -23.44 34.13 -33.05
CA LEU A 524 -24.68 33.41 -33.35
C LEU A 524 -25.43 34.15 -34.46
N ASP A 525 -25.90 33.44 -35.48
CA ASP A 525 -27.22 33.64 -36.08
C ASP A 525 -27.59 32.52 -37.06
N ASN A 526 -28.82 32.01 -36.89
CA ASN A 526 -29.70 31.31 -37.82
C ASN A 526 -29.40 29.85 -38.23
N LEU A 527 -30.17 28.93 -37.65
CA LEU A 527 -31.14 28.09 -38.39
C LEU A 527 -32.07 27.35 -37.40
N GLU A 528 -33.22 27.96 -37.13
CA GLU A 528 -34.43 27.24 -36.71
C GLU A 528 -35.04 26.55 -37.94
N GLN A 529 -35.30 25.24 -37.86
CA GLN A 529 -36.53 24.56 -38.30
C GLN A 529 -36.34 23.03 -38.19
N LEU A 530 -37.03 22.40 -37.23
CA LEU A 530 -38.02 21.33 -37.47
C LEU A 530 -38.58 20.81 -36.11
N PRO A 531 -39.88 20.43 -36.04
CA PRO A 531 -40.59 20.20 -34.79
C PRO A 531 -40.74 18.70 -34.48
N HIS A 532 -40.47 18.27 -33.24
CA HIS A 532 -41.18 17.15 -32.61
C HIS A 532 -41.14 17.27 -31.08
N VAL A 533 -42.32 17.20 -30.48
CA VAL A 533 -42.59 17.22 -29.03
C VAL A 533 -41.81 16.10 -28.33
N GLY A 534 -40.73 16.44 -27.64
CA GLY A 534 -39.96 15.51 -26.81
C GLY A 534 -40.34 15.67 -25.34
N ARG A 535 -40.75 14.58 -24.69
CA ARG A 535 -40.81 14.49 -23.22
C ARG A 535 -39.46 14.93 -22.64
N ALA A 536 -39.48 15.64 -21.52
CA ALA A 536 -38.26 16.11 -20.84
C ALA A 536 -37.40 14.91 -20.42
N LYS A 537 -36.37 14.60 -21.21
CA LYS A 537 -35.37 13.58 -20.90
C LYS A 537 -34.57 14.03 -19.67
N THR A 538 -34.32 13.10 -18.75
CA THR A 538 -33.60 13.35 -17.49
C THR A 538 -32.45 12.35 -17.39
N THR A 539 -31.38 12.69 -16.69
CA THR A 539 -30.21 11.79 -16.57
C THR A 539 -30.33 10.89 -15.34
N ALA A 540 -29.76 9.68 -15.37
CA ALA A 540 -29.86 8.71 -14.27
C ALA A 540 -29.33 9.23 -12.93
N ARG A 541 -28.32 10.11 -12.98
CA ARG A 541 -27.81 10.91 -11.86
C ARG A 541 -28.88 11.75 -11.15
N ASP A 542 -29.85 12.31 -11.86
CA ASP A 542 -30.90 13.17 -11.28
C ASP A 542 -31.95 12.37 -10.48
N ILE A 543 -31.94 11.05 -10.61
CA ILE A 543 -33.05 10.16 -10.26
C ILE A 543 -32.63 9.17 -9.14
N GLY A 544 -31.37 8.74 -9.08
CA GLY A 544 -30.90 7.69 -8.16
C GLY A 544 -30.30 8.17 -6.84
N LEU A 545 -29.01 8.47 -6.83
CA LEU A 545 -28.22 8.78 -5.62
C LEU A 545 -28.57 10.13 -4.99
N THR A 546 -29.07 11.08 -5.78
CA THR A 546 -29.49 12.42 -5.36
C THR A 546 -30.96 12.70 -5.69
N GLY A 547 -31.69 11.76 -6.32
CA GLY A 547 -33.11 11.93 -6.65
C GLY A 547 -34.06 11.24 -5.66
N GLU A 548 -33.64 10.10 -5.09
CA GLU A 548 -34.45 9.24 -4.22
C GLU A 548 -33.98 9.19 -2.77
N VAL A 549 -32.70 9.51 -2.54
CA VAL A 549 -32.18 9.89 -1.23
C VAL A 549 -32.83 11.21 -0.74
N THR A 550 -33.66 11.86 -1.58
CA THR A 550 -33.96 13.31 -1.50
C THR A 550 -35.46 13.63 -1.52
N ALA A 551 -36.31 12.69 -1.12
CA ALA A 551 -37.69 12.99 -0.76
C ALA A 551 -37.77 13.14 0.76
N ARG A 552 -38.03 14.38 1.22
CA ARG A 552 -38.16 14.79 2.63
C ARG A 552 -39.25 14.05 3.42
N ASN A 553 -40.09 13.27 2.74
CA ASN A 553 -41.04 12.36 3.37
C ASN A 553 -40.46 10.94 3.35
N ASP A 554 -39.79 10.56 4.43
CA ASP A 554 -39.67 9.19 4.97
C ASP A 554 -39.25 8.03 4.05
N SER A 555 -38.90 8.26 2.78
CA SER A 555 -38.99 7.15 1.84
C SER A 555 -37.77 6.23 1.85
N ALA A 556 -36.62 6.70 2.35
CA ALA A 556 -35.40 5.89 2.49
C ALA A 556 -34.55 6.21 3.75
N GLY A 557 -34.92 7.25 4.52
CA GLY A 557 -34.32 7.59 5.82
C GLY A 557 -33.03 8.42 5.81
N VAL A 558 -32.41 8.68 4.65
CA VAL A 558 -31.17 9.47 4.53
C VAL A 558 -31.45 10.96 4.55
N THR A 559 -30.78 11.69 5.44
CA THR A 559 -30.93 13.16 5.58
C THR A 559 -29.64 13.92 5.33
N HIS A 560 -28.50 13.25 5.48
CA HIS A 560 -27.18 13.81 5.27
C HIS A 560 -26.37 12.91 4.34
N CYS A 561 -25.59 13.56 3.48
CA CYS A 561 -24.62 12.91 2.62
C CYS A 561 -23.24 13.50 2.89
N PHE A 562 -22.31 12.66 3.34
CA PHE A 562 -20.94 13.02 3.66
C PHE A 562 -20.06 12.73 2.45
N VAL A 563 -19.46 13.75 1.87
CA VAL A 563 -18.86 13.65 0.53
C VAL A 563 -17.37 13.98 0.54
N ASN A 564 -16.60 13.08 -0.06
CA ASN A 564 -15.24 13.32 -0.55
C ASN A 564 -15.29 13.08 -2.07
N LEU A 565 -15.39 14.17 -2.82
CA LEU A 565 -15.69 14.13 -4.26
C LEU A 565 -14.40 14.14 -5.06
N GLY A 566 -14.36 13.35 -6.13
CA GLY A 566 -13.24 13.28 -7.05
C GLY A 566 -13.66 13.36 -8.51
N SER A 567 -12.73 13.02 -9.42
CA SER A 567 -12.92 13.17 -10.86
C SER A 567 -14.05 12.29 -11.40
N ASP A 568 -14.34 11.13 -10.86
CA ASP A 568 -15.47 10.25 -11.22
C ASP A 568 -16.88 10.82 -10.94
N HIS A 569 -17.01 11.88 -10.13
CA HIS A 569 -18.29 12.43 -9.67
C HIS A 569 -18.96 13.58 -10.46
N PRO A 570 -18.59 14.00 -11.70
CA PRO A 570 -19.26 15.11 -12.40
C PRO A 570 -20.78 14.97 -12.46
N SER A 571 -21.25 13.73 -12.67
CA SER A 571 -22.68 13.40 -12.69
C SER A 571 -23.36 13.66 -11.34
N ILE A 572 -22.72 13.22 -10.25
CA ILE A 572 -23.21 13.41 -8.88
C ILE A 572 -23.15 14.88 -8.48
N ILE A 573 -22.09 15.61 -8.84
CA ILE A 573 -21.94 17.05 -8.54
C ILE A 573 -23.06 17.85 -9.20
N GLU A 574 -23.33 17.59 -10.48
CA GLU A 574 -24.41 18.24 -11.21
C GLU A 574 -25.77 17.93 -10.56
N ALA A 575 -25.99 16.68 -10.18
CA ALA A 575 -27.25 16.26 -9.56
C ALA A 575 -27.42 16.80 -8.13
N ILE A 576 -26.33 17.04 -7.39
CA ILE A 576 -26.35 17.75 -6.10
C ILE A 576 -26.82 19.20 -6.32
N VAL A 577 -26.21 19.93 -7.25
CA VAL A 577 -26.56 21.33 -7.51
C VAL A 577 -28.01 21.45 -8.00
N LYS A 578 -28.41 20.58 -8.93
CA LYS A 578 -29.79 20.52 -9.42
C LYS A 578 -30.78 20.25 -8.29
N GLY A 579 -30.51 19.24 -7.47
CA GLY A 579 -31.37 18.90 -6.34
C GLY A 579 -31.49 20.01 -5.29
N GLN A 580 -30.39 20.72 -5.00
CA GLN A 580 -30.40 21.89 -4.12
C GLN A 580 -31.25 23.03 -4.69
N ASN A 581 -31.21 23.24 -6.01
CA ASN A 581 -31.99 24.30 -6.68
C ASN A 581 -33.49 23.94 -6.81
N GLU A 582 -33.81 22.67 -7.09
CA GLU A 582 -35.18 22.22 -7.38
C GLU A 582 -35.96 21.77 -6.12
N LYS A 583 -35.27 21.31 -5.08
CA LYS A 583 -35.84 20.72 -3.86
C LYS A 583 -35.29 21.39 -2.59
N ASP A 584 -35.35 22.72 -2.54
CA ASP A 584 -34.85 23.47 -1.39
C ASP A 584 -35.50 23.02 -0.07
N GLY A 585 -34.67 22.74 0.94
CA GLY A 585 -35.07 22.15 2.21
C GLY A 585 -35.50 20.68 2.18
N GLU A 586 -35.78 20.09 1.01
CA GLU A 586 -36.14 18.68 0.83
C GLU A 586 -34.95 17.78 0.44
N PHE A 587 -33.90 18.37 -0.11
CA PHE A 587 -32.67 17.68 -0.47
C PHE A 587 -31.76 17.43 0.76
N PRO A 588 -31.04 16.28 0.83
CA PRO A 588 -30.12 15.97 1.90
C PRO A 588 -29.04 17.02 2.05
N GLN A 589 -28.64 17.26 3.30
CA GLN A 589 -27.54 18.17 3.55
C GLN A 589 -26.24 17.53 3.11
N ILE A 590 -25.53 18.22 2.21
CA ILE A 590 -24.21 17.79 1.74
C ILE A 590 -23.14 18.33 2.67
N ILE A 591 -22.37 17.43 3.26
CA ILE A 591 -21.26 17.75 4.16
C ILE A 591 -19.95 17.33 3.48
N THR A 592 -19.19 18.31 3.00
CA THR A 592 -17.85 18.06 2.45
C THR A 592 -16.88 17.64 3.55
N CYS A 593 -16.24 16.50 3.36
CA CYS A 593 -15.28 15.89 4.27
C CYS A 593 -13.95 15.68 3.54
N PRO A 594 -12.87 16.40 3.92
CA PRO A 594 -11.56 16.29 3.26
C PRO A 594 -10.86 14.93 3.44
N ASN A 595 -11.43 14.02 4.24
CA ASN A 595 -10.89 12.68 4.49
C ASN A 595 -12.06 11.68 4.60
N GLU A 596 -11.93 10.56 3.90
CA GLU A 596 -12.95 9.52 3.71
C GLU A 596 -13.25 8.77 5.01
N MET A 597 -12.23 8.48 5.83
CA MET A 597 -12.41 7.86 7.15
C MET A 597 -13.21 8.78 8.10
N VAL A 598 -12.97 10.09 8.07
CA VAL A 598 -13.75 11.08 8.83
C VAL A 598 -15.17 11.17 8.28
N ALA A 599 -15.37 11.17 6.96
CA ALA A 599 -16.68 11.17 6.33
C ALA A 599 -17.53 9.98 6.78
N LEU A 600 -16.95 8.77 6.73
CA LEU A 600 -17.61 7.56 7.16
C LEU A 600 -17.87 7.55 8.67
N SER A 601 -16.93 8.03 9.48
CA SER A 601 -17.10 8.10 10.93
C SER A 601 -18.18 9.11 11.35
N MET A 602 -18.36 10.22 10.62
CA MET A 602 -19.49 11.15 10.82
C MET A 602 -20.84 10.51 10.47
N ALA A 603 -20.92 9.84 9.31
CA ALA A 603 -22.11 9.08 8.93
C ALA A 603 -22.45 8.01 9.96
N ASP A 604 -21.41 7.35 10.48
CA ASP A 604 -21.50 6.31 11.48
C ASP A 604 -22.05 6.85 12.81
N GLY A 605 -21.45 7.89 13.40
CA GLY A 605 -21.96 8.50 14.63
C GLY A 605 -23.41 8.99 14.50
N TYR A 606 -23.76 9.58 13.36
CA TYR A 606 -25.14 9.98 13.06
C TYR A 606 -26.07 8.76 13.03
N ALA A 607 -25.71 7.72 12.27
CA ALA A 607 -26.53 6.53 12.08
C ALA A 607 -26.71 5.72 13.37
N ARG A 608 -25.66 5.60 14.19
CA ARG A 608 -25.72 4.94 15.51
C ARG A 608 -26.71 5.61 16.44
N LEU A 609 -26.64 6.93 16.56
CA LEU A 609 -27.51 7.68 17.47
C LEU A 609 -28.98 7.65 17.02
N THR A 610 -29.23 7.66 15.71
CA THR A 610 -30.59 7.81 15.16
C THR A 610 -31.22 6.51 14.69
N ASN A 611 -30.43 5.45 14.52
CA ASN A 611 -30.79 4.23 13.77
C ASN A 611 -31.28 4.48 12.34
N LYS A 612 -31.01 5.66 11.77
CA LYS A 612 -31.38 6.01 10.38
C LYS A 612 -30.16 5.96 9.47
N PRO A 613 -30.27 5.35 8.28
CA PRO A 613 -29.13 5.24 7.38
C PRO A 613 -28.65 6.60 6.89
N GLN A 614 -27.34 6.80 6.85
CA GLN A 614 -26.72 7.96 6.20
C GLN A 614 -25.96 7.55 4.93
N CYS A 615 -25.67 8.53 4.08
CA CYS A 615 -24.94 8.28 2.83
C CYS A 615 -23.52 8.85 2.90
N VAL A 616 -22.55 8.09 2.40
CA VAL A 616 -21.17 8.52 2.21
C VAL A 616 -20.83 8.38 0.73
N ILE A 617 -20.30 9.43 0.13
CA ILE A 617 -19.81 9.40 -1.25
C ILE A 617 -18.30 9.59 -1.22
N VAL A 618 -17.56 8.62 -1.73
CA VAL A 618 -16.09 8.65 -1.80
C VAL A 618 -15.61 8.43 -3.22
N HIS A 619 -14.38 8.87 -3.49
CA HIS A 619 -13.71 8.67 -4.78
C HIS A 619 -13.53 7.18 -5.14
N VAL A 620 -13.24 6.91 -6.42
CA VAL A 620 -12.83 5.58 -6.93
C VAL A 620 -11.66 5.01 -6.13
N ASP A 621 -11.42 3.71 -6.24
CA ASP A 621 -10.25 2.96 -5.76
C ASP A 621 -9.58 3.52 -4.49
N VAL A 622 -8.62 4.44 -4.63
CA VAL A 622 -7.91 5.08 -3.52
C VAL A 622 -8.83 5.79 -2.50
N GLY A 623 -9.96 6.35 -2.92
CA GLY A 623 -10.97 6.90 -2.01
C GLY A 623 -11.69 5.80 -1.24
N THR A 624 -11.96 4.67 -1.89
CA THR A 624 -12.49 3.47 -1.24
C THR A 624 -11.49 2.90 -0.22
N GLN A 625 -10.19 2.87 -0.56
CA GLN A 625 -9.12 2.49 0.38
C GLN A 625 -9.00 3.50 1.53
N GLY A 626 -9.23 4.80 1.25
CA GLY A 626 -9.22 5.89 2.21
C GLY A 626 -10.30 5.81 3.30
N LEU A 627 -11.35 5.00 3.09
CA LEU A 627 -12.31 4.67 4.17
C LEU A 627 -11.61 4.01 5.37
N GLY A 628 -10.51 3.30 5.12
CA GLY A 628 -9.62 2.76 6.15
C GLY A 628 -10.35 1.93 7.20
N ALA A 629 -9.99 2.12 8.46
CA ALA A 629 -10.58 1.38 9.57
C ALA A 629 -12.06 1.74 9.86
N ALA A 630 -12.59 2.83 9.29
CA ALA A 630 -13.97 3.24 9.54
C ALA A 630 -15.00 2.25 8.95
N VAL A 631 -14.68 1.54 7.87
CA VAL A 631 -15.60 0.51 7.31
C VAL A 631 -15.71 -0.70 8.23
N HIS A 632 -14.61 -1.08 8.88
CA HIS A 632 -14.61 -2.10 9.92
C HIS A 632 -15.47 -1.67 11.10
N ASN A 633 -15.32 -0.43 11.57
CA ASN A 633 -16.09 0.13 12.68
C ASN A 633 -17.60 0.18 12.38
N ALA A 634 -17.99 0.67 11.21
CA ALA A 634 -19.39 0.67 10.77
C ALA A 634 -19.96 -0.76 10.72
N SER A 635 -19.17 -1.74 10.27
CA SER A 635 -19.59 -3.15 10.21
C SER A 635 -19.76 -3.79 11.58
N CYS A 636 -18.71 -3.77 12.42
CA CYS A 636 -18.70 -4.39 13.74
C CYS A 636 -19.70 -3.70 14.67
N GLY A 637 -19.74 -2.37 14.61
CA GLY A 637 -20.71 -1.59 15.35
C GLY A 637 -22.12 -1.57 14.73
N ARG A 638 -22.36 -2.26 13.62
CA ARG A 638 -23.68 -2.44 13.01
C ARG A 638 -24.40 -1.13 12.66
N ALA A 639 -23.65 -0.16 12.11
CA ALA A 639 -24.19 1.11 11.69
C ALA A 639 -24.74 1.03 10.25
N PRO A 640 -26.01 1.41 10.01
CA PRO A 640 -26.59 1.39 8.68
C PRO A 640 -26.04 2.56 7.85
N ILE A 641 -25.22 2.28 6.84
CA ILE A 641 -24.60 3.33 6.01
C ILE A 641 -24.59 2.90 4.55
N LEU A 642 -25.07 3.77 3.66
CA LEU A 642 -24.90 3.62 2.22
C LEU A 642 -23.61 4.30 1.77
N ILE A 643 -22.62 3.51 1.37
CA ILE A 643 -21.40 3.98 0.77
C ILE A 643 -21.56 3.90 -0.76
N PHE A 644 -21.36 5.02 -1.44
CA PHE A 644 -21.24 5.07 -2.89
C PHE A 644 -19.84 5.50 -3.28
N ALA A 645 -19.26 4.83 -4.27
CA ALA A 645 -18.05 5.28 -4.92
C ALA A 645 -18.21 5.23 -6.44
N GLY A 646 -17.56 6.12 -7.18
CA GLY A 646 -17.54 5.96 -8.63
C GLY A 646 -16.65 4.81 -9.07
N LEU A 647 -16.68 4.55 -10.37
CA LEU A 647 -15.71 3.75 -11.09
C LEU A 647 -15.10 4.58 -12.21
N SER A 648 -13.87 4.22 -12.58
CA SER A 648 -13.25 4.72 -13.80
C SER A 648 -14.13 4.39 -15.02
N PRO A 649 -14.24 5.30 -16.00
CA PRO A 649 -15.06 5.05 -17.18
C PRO A 649 -14.59 3.81 -17.96
N TYR A 650 -15.55 3.04 -18.47
CA TYR A 650 -15.29 1.82 -19.25
C TYR A 650 -15.23 2.04 -20.76
N THR A 651 -15.34 3.29 -21.24
CA THR A 651 -15.25 3.70 -22.65
C THR A 651 -14.18 4.78 -22.86
N ILE A 652 -13.53 4.81 -24.03
CA ILE A 652 -12.25 5.52 -24.23
C ILE A 652 -12.36 6.67 -25.24
N GLU A 653 -13.02 6.46 -26.38
CA GLU A 653 -13.01 7.38 -27.52
C GLU A 653 -14.22 8.33 -27.56
N GLY A 654 -14.99 8.41 -26.46
CA GLY A 654 -16.19 9.24 -26.39
C GLY A 654 -17.45 8.54 -26.88
N GLU A 655 -17.48 7.21 -26.84
CA GLU A 655 -18.60 6.37 -27.26
C GLU A 655 -19.88 6.68 -26.47
N TYR A 656 -19.72 7.12 -25.22
CA TYR A 656 -20.81 7.56 -24.36
C TYR A 656 -20.45 8.85 -23.63
N ARG A 657 -21.48 9.58 -23.18
CA ARG A 657 -21.27 10.66 -22.21
C ARG A 657 -20.67 10.06 -20.94
N GLY A 658 -19.54 10.60 -20.50
CA GLY A 658 -18.81 10.09 -19.34
C GLY A 658 -17.62 9.19 -19.66
N SER A 659 -17.30 8.92 -20.94
CA SER A 659 -16.05 8.25 -21.35
C SER A 659 -14.79 8.90 -20.74
N ARG A 660 -13.63 8.23 -20.85
CA ARG A 660 -12.38 8.71 -20.25
C ARG A 660 -11.95 10.06 -20.81
N THR A 661 -11.75 11.03 -19.91
CA THR A 661 -11.29 12.38 -20.26
C THR A 661 -10.04 12.86 -19.51
N GLU A 662 -9.56 12.15 -18.49
CA GLU A 662 -8.56 12.65 -17.53
C GLU A 662 -7.56 11.58 -17.12
N TYR A 663 -6.27 11.94 -17.07
CA TYR A 663 -5.13 11.03 -16.82
C TYR A 663 -5.38 10.01 -15.69
N ILE A 664 -6.08 10.47 -14.66
CA ILE A 664 -6.37 9.70 -13.46
C ILE A 664 -7.26 8.46 -13.72
N HIS A 665 -8.15 8.50 -14.73
CA HIS A 665 -9.02 7.36 -15.07
C HIS A 665 -8.25 6.10 -15.46
N TRP A 666 -7.02 6.24 -15.96
CA TRP A 666 -6.20 5.11 -16.40
C TRP A 666 -5.46 4.45 -15.26
N ILE A 667 -5.05 5.22 -14.25
CA ILE A 667 -4.23 4.71 -13.14
C ILE A 667 -5.05 4.33 -11.91
N GLN A 668 -6.32 4.75 -11.83
CA GLN A 668 -7.26 4.40 -10.76
C GLN A 668 -8.33 3.38 -11.20
N ASP A 669 -8.10 2.69 -12.31
CA ASP A 669 -9.00 1.63 -12.80
C ASP A 669 -8.50 0.26 -12.35
N VAL A 670 -9.09 -0.27 -11.27
CA VAL A 670 -8.72 -1.55 -10.68
C VAL A 670 -9.68 -2.67 -11.11
N PRO A 671 -9.22 -3.94 -11.21
CA PRO A 671 -10.06 -5.03 -11.71
C PRO A 671 -11.35 -5.27 -10.90
N ASP A 672 -11.30 -5.12 -9.57
CA ASP A 672 -12.47 -5.27 -8.71
C ASP A 672 -12.37 -4.40 -7.44
N GLN A 673 -12.81 -3.15 -7.56
CA GLN A 673 -12.82 -2.19 -6.45
C GLN A 673 -13.69 -2.65 -5.26
N LYS A 674 -14.74 -3.45 -5.49
CA LYS A 674 -15.64 -3.88 -4.41
C LYS A 674 -14.95 -4.82 -3.43
N GLN A 675 -13.96 -5.59 -3.88
CA GLN A 675 -13.24 -6.54 -3.02
C GLN A 675 -12.52 -5.85 -1.85
N ILE A 676 -12.14 -4.57 -2.01
CA ILE A 676 -11.47 -3.78 -0.97
C ILE A 676 -12.28 -3.76 0.33
N VAL A 677 -13.61 -3.66 0.24
CA VAL A 677 -14.50 -3.46 1.40
C VAL A 677 -15.56 -4.55 1.59
N SER A 678 -15.67 -5.51 0.66
CA SER A 678 -16.80 -6.45 0.62
C SER A 678 -16.95 -7.30 1.89
N GLN A 679 -15.87 -7.69 2.57
CA GLN A 679 -15.93 -8.49 3.81
C GLN A 679 -16.63 -7.76 4.98
N TYR A 680 -16.68 -6.43 4.93
CA TYR A 680 -17.28 -5.58 5.96
C TYR A 680 -18.69 -5.11 5.58
N CYS A 681 -19.11 -5.30 4.32
CA CYS A 681 -20.39 -4.79 3.83
C CYS A 681 -21.48 -5.88 3.89
N ARG A 682 -22.72 -5.51 4.25
CA ARG A 682 -23.89 -6.41 4.17
C ARG A 682 -24.31 -6.68 2.73
N TYR A 683 -23.98 -5.75 1.84
CA TYR A 683 -24.22 -5.84 0.41
C TYR A 683 -23.17 -5.01 -0.32
N SER A 684 -22.54 -5.59 -1.34
CA SER A 684 -21.73 -4.87 -2.32
C SER A 684 -22.31 -5.07 -3.72
N GLY A 685 -22.42 -3.98 -4.49
CA GLY A 685 -23.14 -3.98 -5.77
C GLY A 685 -22.61 -2.94 -6.74
N GLU A 686 -22.98 -3.09 -8.01
CA GLU A 686 -22.55 -2.21 -9.09
C GLU A 686 -23.74 -1.76 -9.93
N ILE A 687 -23.83 -0.45 -10.15
CA ILE A 687 -24.81 0.20 -11.00
C ILE A 687 -24.26 0.17 -12.43
N LYS A 688 -24.67 -0.84 -13.20
CA LYS A 688 -24.23 -1.03 -14.58
C LYS A 688 -24.97 -0.15 -15.60
N ARG A 689 -26.19 0.25 -15.27
CA ARG A 689 -27.07 1.08 -16.09
C ARG A 689 -27.88 2.01 -15.18
N GLY A 690 -28.24 3.17 -15.69
CA GLY A 690 -28.99 4.17 -14.94
C GLY A 690 -30.46 3.80 -14.68
N ARG A 691 -31.06 2.97 -15.53
CA ARG A 691 -32.50 2.64 -15.51
C ARG A 691 -32.99 1.89 -14.27
N ASN A 692 -32.09 1.27 -13.50
CA ASN A 692 -32.41 0.50 -12.30
C ASN A 692 -31.75 1.05 -11.02
N VAL A 693 -31.21 2.27 -11.08
CA VAL A 693 -30.46 2.88 -9.96
C VAL A 693 -31.30 2.95 -8.68
N LYS A 694 -32.58 3.30 -8.79
CA LYS A 694 -33.52 3.41 -7.67
C LYS A 694 -33.71 2.08 -6.97
N GLN A 695 -33.94 1.02 -7.73
CA GLN A 695 -34.08 -0.34 -7.19
C GLN A 695 -32.80 -0.84 -6.53
N LEU A 696 -31.63 -0.52 -7.08
CA LEU A 696 -30.33 -0.92 -6.50
C LEU A 696 -30.04 -0.18 -5.19
N VAL A 697 -30.29 1.12 -5.13
CA VAL A 697 -30.12 1.93 -3.91
C VAL A 697 -31.05 1.43 -2.80
N ASN A 698 -32.34 1.23 -3.07
CA ASN A 698 -33.29 0.78 -2.05
C ASN A 698 -33.04 -0.68 -1.63
N ARG A 699 -32.58 -1.54 -2.56
CA ARG A 699 -32.07 -2.87 -2.21
C ARG A 699 -30.89 -2.78 -1.25
N ALA A 700 -29.90 -1.94 -1.55
CA ALA A 700 -28.74 -1.75 -0.68
C ALA A 700 -29.17 -1.24 0.70
N LEU A 701 -30.06 -0.25 0.77
CA LEU A 701 -30.59 0.26 2.04
C LEU A 701 -31.37 -0.79 2.82
N SER A 702 -32.11 -1.67 2.16
CA SER A 702 -32.78 -2.81 2.81
C SER A 702 -31.76 -3.71 3.52
N PHE A 703 -30.62 -4.00 2.89
CA PHE A 703 -29.52 -4.74 3.53
C PHE A 703 -28.85 -3.96 4.67
N ALA A 704 -28.67 -2.64 4.51
CA ALA A 704 -28.02 -1.81 5.52
C ALA A 704 -28.82 -1.75 6.83
N THR A 705 -30.16 -1.75 6.71
CA THR A 705 -31.10 -1.50 7.80
C THR A 705 -31.71 -2.77 8.41
N SER A 706 -31.58 -3.93 7.74
CA SER A 706 -31.97 -5.24 8.28
C SER A 706 -30.92 -5.80 9.24
N GLU A 707 -31.32 -6.58 10.24
CA GLU A 707 -30.39 -7.16 11.21
C GLU A 707 -29.62 -8.40 10.65
N PRO A 708 -28.30 -8.52 10.90
CA PRO A 708 -27.44 -7.53 11.56
C PRO A 708 -27.18 -6.31 10.66
N ARG A 709 -27.48 -5.11 11.16
CA ARG A 709 -27.26 -3.85 10.43
C ARG A 709 -25.79 -3.65 10.07
N GLY A 710 -25.50 -2.82 9.08
CA GLY A 710 -24.12 -2.53 8.69
C GLY A 710 -24.00 -1.71 7.40
N PRO A 711 -22.76 -1.44 6.96
CA PRO A 711 -22.51 -0.67 5.76
C PRO A 711 -22.86 -1.49 4.52
N VAL A 712 -23.25 -0.79 3.46
CA VAL A 712 -23.44 -1.34 2.11
C VAL A 712 -22.68 -0.49 1.11
N TYR A 713 -22.20 -1.11 0.05
CA TYR A 713 -21.28 -0.49 -0.88
C TYR A 713 -21.81 -0.60 -2.32
N LEU A 714 -22.10 0.54 -2.93
CA LEU A 714 -22.49 0.62 -4.33
C LEU A 714 -21.41 1.33 -5.14
N VAL A 715 -21.14 0.82 -6.33
CA VAL A 715 -20.24 1.48 -7.29
C VAL A 715 -20.92 1.80 -8.60
N GLY A 716 -20.51 2.87 -9.28
CA GLY A 716 -21.08 3.24 -10.58
C GLY A 716 -20.11 4.03 -11.46
N ALA A 717 -19.91 3.58 -12.69
CA ALA A 717 -19.10 4.31 -13.68
C ALA A 717 -19.84 5.54 -14.22
N ARG A 718 -19.10 6.55 -14.68
CA ARG A 718 -19.66 7.79 -15.22
C ARG A 718 -20.69 7.53 -16.31
N GLU A 719 -20.45 6.62 -17.24
CA GLU A 719 -21.36 6.32 -18.35
C GLU A 719 -22.71 5.79 -17.87
N ALA A 720 -22.73 4.96 -16.82
CA ALA A 720 -23.97 4.47 -16.23
C ALA A 720 -24.73 5.60 -15.50
N MET A 721 -24.00 6.49 -14.84
CA MET A 721 -24.57 7.62 -14.11
C MET A 721 -25.05 8.76 -15.03
N GLU A 722 -24.44 8.91 -16.20
CA GLU A 722 -24.79 9.88 -17.24
C GLU A 722 -25.83 9.34 -18.25
N GLU A 723 -26.28 8.09 -18.11
CA GLU A 723 -27.30 7.52 -18.99
C GLU A 723 -28.59 8.37 -18.96
N GLU A 724 -29.06 8.81 -20.12
CA GLU A 724 -30.37 9.46 -20.25
C GLU A 724 -31.49 8.43 -20.07
N ILE A 725 -32.41 8.71 -19.16
CA ILE A 725 -33.55 7.84 -18.85
C ILE A 725 -34.85 8.64 -18.79
N GLU A 726 -35.96 7.96 -19.03
CA GLU A 726 -37.28 8.51 -18.70
C GLU A 726 -37.44 8.51 -17.17
N PRO A 727 -37.82 9.63 -16.54
CA PRO A 727 -38.10 9.66 -15.11
C PRO A 727 -39.09 8.60 -14.68
N TYR A 728 -38.78 7.91 -13.59
CA TYR A 728 -39.66 6.92 -12.99
C TYR A 728 -39.69 7.07 -11.45
N LYS A 729 -40.74 6.53 -10.83
CA LYS A 729 -40.90 6.47 -9.38
C LYS A 729 -41.02 5.01 -8.96
N ILE A 730 -40.53 4.70 -7.76
CA ILE A 730 -40.81 3.43 -7.09
C ILE A 730 -41.72 3.70 -5.89
N ASP A 731 -42.50 2.70 -5.50
CA ASP A 731 -43.25 2.72 -4.26
C ASP A 731 -42.33 2.33 -3.10
N GLN A 732 -42.16 3.24 -2.16
CA GLN A 732 -41.23 3.10 -1.04
C GLN A 732 -41.78 2.21 0.08
N SER A 733 -43.09 1.94 0.07
CA SER A 733 -43.72 0.98 0.99
C SER A 733 -43.27 -0.47 0.77
N PHE A 734 -42.62 -0.78 -0.37
CA PHE A 734 -42.12 -2.13 -0.68
C PHE A 734 -40.68 -2.39 -0.22
N TRP A 735 -40.00 -1.42 0.38
CA TRP A 735 -38.56 -1.49 0.72
C TRP A 735 -38.30 -1.41 2.22
N SER A 736 -39.19 -2.00 3.03
CA SER A 736 -39.00 -2.09 4.47
C SER A 736 -37.85 -3.04 4.85
N PRO A 737 -37.15 -2.80 5.97
CA PRO A 737 -36.17 -3.74 6.51
C PRO A 737 -36.80 -5.10 6.83
N VAL A 738 -35.98 -6.15 6.85
CA VAL A 738 -36.39 -7.48 7.32
C VAL A 738 -36.48 -7.47 8.84
N GLU A 739 -37.66 -7.77 9.37
CA GLU A 739 -37.90 -7.91 10.81
C GLU A 739 -37.44 -9.28 11.33
N LEU A 740 -36.88 -9.29 12.54
CA LEU A 740 -36.61 -10.52 13.29
C LEU A 740 -37.82 -10.89 14.16
N GLY A 741 -38.01 -12.19 14.40
CA GLY A 741 -39.00 -12.69 15.34
C GLY A 741 -38.52 -12.65 16.80
N GLY A 742 -39.42 -12.99 17.72
CA GLY A 742 -39.12 -13.23 19.13
C GLY A 742 -38.90 -14.72 19.46
N LEU A 743 -39.01 -15.06 20.74
CA LEU A 743 -38.93 -16.42 21.24
C LEU A 743 -40.26 -17.16 21.00
N THR A 744 -40.17 -18.45 20.65
CA THR A 744 -41.34 -19.35 20.66
C THR A 744 -41.79 -19.63 22.09
N ALA A 745 -43.04 -20.06 22.29
CA ALA A 745 -43.59 -20.35 23.62
C ALA A 745 -42.71 -21.32 24.44
N LYS A 746 -42.16 -22.37 23.82
CA LYS A 746 -41.28 -23.34 24.47
C LYS A 746 -39.95 -22.72 24.91
N GLN A 747 -39.35 -21.89 24.05
CA GLN A 747 -38.08 -21.21 24.36
C GLN A 747 -38.30 -20.19 25.47
N LEU A 748 -39.37 -19.42 25.38
CA LEU A 748 -39.79 -18.43 26.37
C LEU A 748 -39.98 -19.05 27.75
N GLN A 749 -40.71 -20.17 27.84
CA GLN A 749 -40.91 -20.89 29.08
C GLN A 749 -39.57 -21.35 29.69
N LEU A 750 -38.71 -21.99 28.89
CA LEU A 750 -37.42 -22.52 29.35
C LEU A 750 -36.51 -21.41 29.91
N VAL A 751 -36.39 -20.28 29.22
CA VAL A 751 -35.57 -19.14 29.65
C VAL A 751 -36.14 -18.52 30.92
N SER A 752 -37.46 -18.30 30.96
CA SER A 752 -38.16 -17.69 32.10
C SER A 752 -38.01 -18.53 33.38
N GLU A 753 -38.26 -19.84 33.29
CA GLU A 753 -38.13 -20.76 34.42
C GLU A 753 -36.67 -20.84 34.92
N SER A 754 -35.70 -20.84 34.00
CA SER A 754 -34.28 -20.85 34.35
C SER A 754 -33.87 -19.57 35.07
N LEU A 755 -34.32 -18.40 34.59
CA LEU A 755 -34.01 -17.12 35.24
C LEU A 755 -34.62 -16.99 36.64
N VAL A 756 -35.89 -17.38 36.82
CA VAL A 756 -36.56 -17.26 38.13
C VAL A 756 -36.00 -18.24 39.16
N SER A 757 -35.63 -19.45 38.73
CA SER A 757 -35.02 -20.46 39.60
C SER A 757 -33.54 -20.21 39.92
N ALA A 758 -32.85 -19.36 39.16
CA ALA A 758 -31.45 -19.02 39.38
C ALA A 758 -31.21 -18.41 40.75
N LYS A 759 -30.04 -18.67 41.34
CA LYS A 759 -29.57 -18.04 42.59
C LYS A 759 -28.85 -16.73 42.32
N GLU A 760 -28.02 -16.70 41.29
CA GLU A 760 -27.21 -15.55 40.89
C GLU A 760 -27.34 -15.25 39.39
N PRO A 761 -28.54 -14.91 38.90
CA PRO A 761 -28.76 -14.69 37.47
C PRO A 761 -27.96 -13.49 36.94
N LEU A 762 -27.43 -13.64 35.73
CA LEU A 762 -26.64 -12.62 35.04
C LEU A 762 -27.11 -12.43 33.60
N VAL A 763 -27.32 -11.19 33.17
CA VAL A 763 -27.33 -10.82 31.75
C VAL A 763 -25.98 -10.21 31.40
N ILE A 764 -25.37 -10.71 30.32
CA ILE A 764 -24.19 -10.10 29.70
C ILE A 764 -24.64 -9.50 28.36
N THR A 765 -24.44 -8.21 28.19
CA THR A 765 -24.78 -7.44 26.98
C THR A 765 -23.55 -6.75 26.41
N GLY A 766 -23.59 -6.32 25.14
CA GLY A 766 -22.51 -5.52 24.56
C GLY A 766 -22.95 -4.43 23.59
N TYR A 767 -24.08 -4.62 22.91
CA TYR A 767 -24.61 -3.65 21.94
C TYR A 767 -26.15 -3.62 21.86
N SER A 768 -26.86 -4.20 22.83
CA SER A 768 -28.34 -4.12 22.86
C SER A 768 -28.83 -2.67 22.94
N GLY A 769 -28.03 -1.80 23.56
CA GLY A 769 -28.28 -0.36 23.67
C GLY A 769 -28.41 0.38 22.34
N ARG A 770 -27.98 -0.20 21.21
CA ARG A 770 -28.27 0.34 19.86
C ARG A 770 -29.78 0.52 19.66
N ASN A 771 -30.59 -0.40 20.20
CA ASN A 771 -32.02 -0.19 20.31
C ASN A 771 -32.33 0.40 21.70
N HIS A 772 -32.60 1.71 21.75
CA HIS A 772 -32.89 2.39 23.01
C HIS A 772 -34.07 1.77 23.77
N ALA A 773 -35.05 1.19 23.08
CA ALA A 773 -36.20 0.51 23.72
C ALA A 773 -35.81 -0.83 24.37
N ALA A 774 -34.75 -1.49 23.89
CA ALA A 774 -34.24 -2.71 24.52
C ALA A 774 -33.66 -2.42 25.92
N VAL A 775 -33.15 -1.21 26.16
CA VAL A 775 -32.66 -0.79 27.49
C VAL A 775 -33.82 -0.75 28.49
N ASP A 776 -34.94 -0.16 28.12
CA ASP A 776 -36.14 -0.09 28.97
C ASP A 776 -36.72 -1.49 29.22
N ALA A 777 -36.78 -2.34 28.19
CA ALA A 777 -37.19 -3.74 28.33
C ALA A 777 -36.28 -4.52 29.30
N LEU A 778 -34.96 -4.30 29.24
CA LEU A 778 -33.99 -4.93 30.14
C LEU A 778 -34.11 -4.43 31.58
N VAL A 779 -34.39 -3.14 31.78
CA VAL A 779 -34.72 -2.58 33.10
C VAL A 779 -35.99 -3.24 33.65
N ASP A 780 -37.01 -3.40 32.82
CA ASP A 780 -38.27 -4.06 33.19
C ASP A 780 -38.07 -5.52 33.59
N LEU A 781 -37.19 -6.24 32.90
CA LEU A 781 -36.79 -7.60 33.27
C LEU A 781 -36.04 -7.62 34.61
N ALA A 782 -35.10 -6.71 34.82
CA ALA A 782 -34.33 -6.62 36.06
C ALA A 782 -35.19 -6.25 37.27
N ASN A 783 -36.24 -5.45 37.07
CA ASN A 783 -37.24 -5.14 38.09
C ASN A 783 -38.14 -6.35 38.42
N ALA A 784 -38.46 -7.18 37.43
CA ALA A 784 -39.25 -8.40 37.62
C ALA A 784 -38.44 -9.50 38.34
N VAL A 785 -37.21 -9.73 37.90
CA VAL A 785 -36.30 -10.74 38.46
C VAL A 785 -35.37 -10.06 39.47
N LYS A 786 -35.90 -9.75 40.65
CA LYS A 786 -35.15 -9.08 41.73
C LYS A 786 -33.95 -9.94 42.17
N GLY A 787 -32.75 -9.50 41.82
CA GLY A 787 -31.50 -10.26 41.97
C GLY A 787 -30.74 -10.46 40.65
N LEU A 788 -31.34 -10.14 39.51
CA LEU A 788 -30.67 -10.09 38.22
C LEU A 788 -29.56 -9.04 38.23
N ARG A 789 -28.39 -9.43 37.74
CA ARG A 789 -27.24 -8.54 37.50
C ARG A 789 -27.10 -8.31 36.00
N VAL A 790 -26.66 -7.13 35.59
CA VAL A 790 -26.45 -6.77 34.19
C VAL A 790 -25.03 -6.25 34.01
N LEU A 791 -24.26 -6.96 33.19
CA LEU A 791 -22.88 -6.66 32.83
C LEU A 791 -22.80 -6.24 31.37
N ASP A 792 -22.13 -5.12 31.10
CA ASP A 792 -21.77 -4.73 29.74
C ASP A 792 -20.33 -5.17 29.46
N THR A 793 -20.11 -5.85 28.34
CA THR A 793 -18.77 -6.28 27.89
C THR A 793 -18.35 -5.71 26.54
N GLY A 794 -19.24 -4.96 25.89
CA GLY A 794 -18.98 -4.34 24.59
C GLY A 794 -18.63 -2.85 24.70
N GLY A 795 -19.35 -2.11 25.54
CA GLY A 795 -19.14 -0.67 25.72
C GLY A 795 -19.38 0.14 24.45
N SER A 796 -20.14 -0.41 23.50
CA SER A 796 -20.48 0.21 22.22
C SER A 796 -21.57 1.28 22.38
N ASP A 797 -22.61 0.95 23.14
CA ASP A 797 -23.74 1.82 23.45
C ASP A 797 -24.11 1.65 24.92
N MET A 798 -24.82 2.61 25.51
CA MET A 798 -25.39 2.44 26.85
C MET A 798 -26.43 1.31 26.83
N CYS A 799 -26.07 0.13 27.35
CA CYS A 799 -26.99 -1.02 27.40
C CYS A 799 -27.80 -1.12 28.69
N PHE A 800 -27.35 -0.48 29.79
CA PHE A 800 -28.05 -0.51 31.06
C PHE A 800 -27.72 0.69 31.96
N PRO A 801 -28.71 1.33 32.60
CA PRO A 801 -28.52 2.60 33.30
C PRO A 801 -27.78 2.42 34.64
N ALA A 802 -26.79 3.28 34.88
CA ALA A 802 -25.91 3.17 36.05
C ALA A 802 -26.58 3.42 37.41
N ASN A 803 -27.76 4.05 37.42
CA ASN A 803 -28.55 4.29 38.63
C ASN A 803 -29.42 3.11 39.05
N HIS A 804 -29.49 2.03 38.26
CA HIS A 804 -30.26 0.84 38.60
C HIS A 804 -29.43 -0.14 39.44
N PRO A 805 -29.97 -0.77 40.51
CA PRO A 805 -29.23 -1.68 41.38
C PRO A 805 -28.53 -2.86 40.69
N ALA A 806 -29.08 -3.32 39.56
CA ALA A 806 -28.52 -4.41 38.77
C ALA A 806 -27.24 -4.05 37.98
N TRP A 807 -26.86 -2.77 37.91
CA TRP A 807 -25.76 -2.30 37.07
C TRP A 807 -24.38 -2.74 37.59
N LEU A 808 -23.64 -3.49 36.77
CA LEU A 808 -22.25 -3.85 37.01
C LEU A 808 -21.26 -2.99 36.20
N GLY A 809 -21.73 -2.14 35.28
CA GLY A 809 -20.87 -1.33 34.42
C GLY A 809 -20.18 -2.12 33.31
N LEU A 810 -19.25 -1.45 32.62
CA LEU A 810 -18.51 -2.00 31.49
C LEU A 810 -17.25 -2.75 31.98
N ARG A 811 -17.09 -4.03 31.62
CA ARG A 811 -15.85 -4.80 31.82
C ARG A 811 -15.60 -5.67 30.59
N TYR A 812 -14.40 -5.60 30.01
CA TYR A 812 -14.05 -6.37 28.80
C TYR A 812 -13.83 -7.87 29.08
N GLY A 813 -14.91 -8.57 29.41
CA GLY A 813 -14.94 -10.03 29.53
C GLY A 813 -14.21 -10.62 30.75
N VAL A 814 -13.85 -9.79 31.73
CA VAL A 814 -13.22 -10.21 33.00
C VAL A 814 -13.94 -9.54 34.16
N GLU A 815 -14.85 -10.27 34.80
CA GLU A 815 -15.63 -9.79 35.95
C GLU A 815 -16.08 -10.99 36.82
N GLU A 816 -16.19 -10.80 38.14
CA GLU A 816 -16.39 -11.89 39.10
C GLU A 816 -17.82 -12.48 39.06
N SER A 817 -18.83 -11.70 38.68
CA SER A 817 -20.20 -12.20 38.48
C SER A 817 -20.29 -13.28 37.42
N ILE A 818 -19.39 -13.28 36.42
CA ILE A 818 -19.32 -14.31 35.38
C ILE A 818 -18.99 -15.67 36.02
N LYS A 819 -18.06 -15.71 36.98
CA LYS A 819 -17.60 -16.95 37.63
C LYS A 819 -18.58 -17.51 38.65
N THR A 820 -19.50 -16.67 39.14
CA THR A 820 -20.45 -17.03 40.22
C THR A 820 -21.85 -17.34 39.69
N ALA A 821 -22.23 -16.78 38.54
CA ALA A 821 -23.53 -16.97 37.94
C ALA A 821 -23.84 -18.45 37.63
N ASP A 822 -25.05 -18.88 38.00
CA ASP A 822 -25.59 -20.21 37.69
C ASP A 822 -26.49 -20.22 36.45
N VAL A 823 -27.02 -19.05 36.07
CA VAL A 823 -27.73 -18.82 34.80
C VAL A 823 -27.24 -17.53 34.16
N ILE A 824 -26.85 -17.61 32.89
CA ILE A 824 -26.34 -16.48 32.11
C ILE A 824 -27.19 -16.32 30.84
N ILE A 825 -27.68 -15.10 30.60
CA ILE A 825 -28.21 -14.70 29.28
C ILE A 825 -27.17 -13.84 28.59
N LEU A 826 -26.69 -14.30 27.45
CA LEU A 826 -25.95 -13.48 26.49
C LEU A 826 -26.98 -12.76 25.62
N LEU A 827 -27.03 -11.44 25.72
CA LEU A 827 -27.99 -10.59 25.02
C LEU A 827 -27.23 -9.62 24.11
N ASP A 828 -27.26 -9.82 22.79
CA ASP A 828 -26.63 -8.90 21.83
C ASP A 828 -25.18 -8.55 22.25
N VAL A 829 -24.31 -9.56 22.23
CA VAL A 829 -22.95 -9.49 22.74
C VAL A 829 -21.97 -10.28 21.88
N ASP A 830 -20.85 -9.66 21.51
CA ASP A 830 -19.82 -10.29 20.67
C ASP A 830 -18.74 -11.01 21.49
N VAL A 831 -18.35 -10.45 22.65
CA VAL A 831 -17.32 -11.04 23.51
C VAL A 831 -17.82 -11.04 24.96
N PRO A 832 -18.46 -12.13 25.42
CA PRO A 832 -19.04 -12.17 26.76
C PRO A 832 -18.01 -12.42 27.87
N TRP A 833 -16.93 -13.14 27.58
CA TRP A 833 -15.79 -13.33 28.48
C TRP A 833 -14.53 -13.69 27.71
N ILE A 834 -13.36 -13.52 28.34
CA ILE A 834 -12.06 -13.94 27.81
C ILE A 834 -11.67 -15.29 28.44
N PRO A 835 -11.75 -16.43 27.71
CA PRO A 835 -11.63 -17.76 28.31
C PRO A 835 -10.33 -18.02 29.07
N THR A 836 -9.23 -17.34 28.74
CA THR A 836 -7.94 -17.49 29.43
C THR A 836 -7.89 -16.73 30.76
N GLN A 837 -8.80 -15.80 31.01
CA GLN A 837 -8.80 -14.92 32.19
C GLN A 837 -10.05 -15.10 33.06
N CYS A 838 -11.20 -15.35 32.44
CA CYS A 838 -12.47 -15.51 33.13
C CYS A 838 -13.35 -16.52 32.38
N LYS A 839 -13.98 -17.43 33.14
CA LYS A 839 -14.89 -18.44 32.62
C LYS A 839 -16.16 -18.48 33.46
N PRO A 840 -17.31 -18.79 32.84
CA PRO A 840 -18.51 -19.14 33.58
C PRO A 840 -18.24 -20.27 34.58
N LYS A 841 -19.04 -20.30 35.65
CA LYS A 841 -19.08 -21.42 36.58
C LYS A 841 -19.32 -22.73 35.83
N GLU A 842 -18.64 -23.80 36.23
CA GLU A 842 -18.92 -25.13 35.70
C GLU A 842 -20.39 -25.51 35.95
N GLY A 843 -21.08 -25.96 34.89
CA GLY A 843 -22.50 -26.28 34.93
C GLY A 843 -23.45 -25.07 34.88
N ALA A 844 -22.96 -23.85 34.69
CA ALA A 844 -23.82 -22.69 34.46
C ALA A 844 -24.68 -22.88 33.20
N LYS A 845 -25.97 -22.55 33.28
CA LYS A 845 -26.86 -22.59 32.11
C LYS A 845 -26.73 -21.29 31.32
N VAL A 846 -26.19 -21.37 30.11
CA VAL A 846 -25.99 -20.22 29.23
C VAL A 846 -27.01 -20.22 28.08
N PHE A 847 -27.78 -19.15 27.95
CA PHE A 847 -28.67 -18.88 26.82
C PHE A 847 -28.12 -17.74 25.98
N HIS A 848 -28.10 -17.90 24.66
CA HIS A 848 -27.60 -16.86 23.74
C HIS A 848 -28.74 -16.32 22.89
N ILE A 849 -29.14 -15.08 23.15
CA ILE A 849 -30.20 -14.31 22.49
C ILE A 849 -29.51 -13.18 21.73
N ASP A 850 -29.50 -13.26 20.42
CA ASP A 850 -28.70 -12.32 19.62
C ASP A 850 -29.27 -12.17 18.21
N VAL A 851 -29.06 -11.02 17.57
CA VAL A 851 -29.37 -10.85 16.14
C VAL A 851 -28.46 -11.68 15.21
N ASP A 852 -27.25 -12.01 15.66
CA ASP A 852 -26.26 -12.87 15.02
C ASP A 852 -25.57 -13.80 16.05
N PRO A 853 -26.23 -14.87 16.51
CA PRO A 853 -25.70 -15.74 17.57
C PRO A 853 -24.53 -16.63 17.13
N LEU A 854 -24.23 -16.69 15.82
CA LEU A 854 -23.11 -17.44 15.27
C LEU A 854 -21.90 -16.54 14.94
N LYS A 855 -22.05 -15.22 15.01
CA LYS A 855 -20.99 -14.24 14.78
C LYS A 855 -20.30 -14.45 13.44
N GLN A 856 -21.05 -14.27 12.34
CA GLN A 856 -20.58 -14.61 10.98
C GLN A 856 -19.27 -13.93 10.58
N GLN A 857 -18.95 -12.78 11.16
CA GLN A 857 -17.71 -12.03 10.89
C GLN A 857 -16.53 -12.42 11.81
N MET A 858 -16.72 -13.35 12.75
CA MET A 858 -15.69 -13.82 13.68
C MET A 858 -15.32 -15.27 13.32
N PRO A 859 -14.20 -15.50 12.62
CA PRO A 859 -13.82 -16.85 12.16
C PRO A 859 -13.69 -17.88 13.28
N VAL A 860 -13.32 -17.42 14.49
CA VAL A 860 -13.24 -18.25 15.70
C VAL A 860 -14.16 -17.65 16.74
N PHE A 861 -15.33 -18.26 16.91
CA PHE A 861 -16.28 -17.91 17.95
C PHE A 861 -16.96 -19.15 18.51
N TYR A 862 -16.90 -19.31 19.83
CA TYR A 862 -17.59 -20.37 20.54
C TYR A 862 -17.94 -19.93 21.96
N VAL A 863 -19.17 -20.20 22.37
CA VAL A 863 -19.66 -20.08 23.74
C VAL A 863 -20.40 -21.36 24.07
N ASP A 864 -20.25 -21.87 25.29
CA ASP A 864 -20.91 -23.10 25.75
C ASP A 864 -22.38 -22.82 26.14
N ALA A 865 -23.17 -22.47 25.14
CA ALA A 865 -24.59 -22.15 25.28
C ALA A 865 -25.46 -23.39 25.05
N ILE A 866 -26.34 -23.69 26.01
CA ILE A 866 -27.31 -24.79 25.92
C ILE A 866 -28.40 -24.49 24.87
N ALA A 867 -28.61 -23.22 24.54
CA ALA A 867 -29.45 -22.80 23.42
C ALA A 867 -28.99 -21.46 22.83
N ARG A 868 -29.21 -21.31 21.52
CA ARG A 868 -28.92 -20.11 20.72
C ARG A 868 -30.18 -19.71 19.97
N TYR A 869 -30.59 -18.46 20.08
CA TYR A 869 -31.81 -17.92 19.51
C TYR A 869 -31.49 -16.66 18.70
N ARG A 870 -31.76 -16.73 17.39
CA ARG A 870 -31.67 -15.56 16.52
C ARG A 870 -32.97 -14.78 16.62
N CYS A 871 -32.97 -13.66 17.34
CA CYS A 871 -34.18 -12.91 17.64
C CYS A 871 -33.89 -11.44 17.87
N ASP A 872 -34.94 -10.63 17.80
CA ASP A 872 -34.89 -9.24 18.23
C ASP A 872 -34.78 -9.15 19.76
N ALA A 873 -33.79 -8.40 20.26
CA ALA A 873 -33.47 -8.31 21.68
C ALA A 873 -34.59 -7.65 22.50
N GLU A 874 -35.17 -6.55 22.01
CA GLU A 874 -36.27 -5.86 22.69
C GLU A 874 -37.49 -6.79 22.85
N THR A 875 -37.88 -7.45 21.75
CA THR A 875 -39.00 -8.37 21.72
C THR A 875 -38.77 -9.56 22.64
N ALA A 876 -37.61 -10.20 22.56
CA ALA A 876 -37.29 -11.37 23.38
C ALA A 876 -37.28 -11.02 24.87
N VAL A 877 -36.64 -9.93 25.27
CA VAL A 877 -36.57 -9.49 26.67
C VAL A 877 -37.96 -9.09 27.19
N SER A 878 -38.75 -8.36 26.38
CA SER A 878 -40.13 -7.99 26.73
C SER A 878 -41.02 -9.21 26.91
N GLN A 879 -40.90 -10.22 26.04
CA GLN A 879 -41.61 -11.49 26.17
C GLN A 879 -41.24 -12.21 27.47
N ILE A 880 -39.95 -12.30 27.80
CA ILE A 880 -39.47 -12.93 29.04
C ILE A 880 -40.03 -12.21 30.26
N ALA A 881 -39.89 -10.88 30.33
CA ALA A 881 -40.40 -10.08 31.44
C ALA A 881 -41.92 -10.22 31.60
N GLY A 882 -42.67 -10.13 30.49
CA GLY A 882 -44.12 -10.29 30.48
C GLY A 882 -44.57 -11.69 30.91
N HIS A 883 -43.90 -12.73 30.42
CA HIS A 883 -44.21 -14.12 30.79
C HIS A 883 -43.96 -14.35 32.28
N ILE A 884 -42.81 -13.95 32.82
CA ILE A 884 -42.48 -14.07 34.25
C ILE A 884 -43.53 -13.35 35.12
N LYS A 885 -43.90 -12.12 34.77
CA LYS A 885 -44.92 -11.34 35.49
C LYS A 885 -46.28 -12.03 35.46
N ALA A 886 -46.65 -12.68 34.35
CA ALA A 886 -47.95 -13.32 34.18
C ALA A 886 -48.06 -14.72 34.81
N THR A 887 -47.02 -15.55 34.71
CA THR A 887 -47.09 -16.98 35.08
C THR A 887 -46.35 -17.32 36.37
N MET A 888 -45.43 -16.47 36.83
CA MET A 888 -44.56 -16.73 37.98
C MET A 888 -44.68 -15.66 39.09
N HIS A 889 -45.81 -14.94 39.12
CA HIS A 889 -46.08 -13.82 40.02
C HIS A 889 -45.79 -14.12 41.50
N ASP A 890 -46.21 -15.29 41.99
CA ASP A 890 -46.05 -15.64 43.41
C ASP A 890 -44.58 -15.91 43.78
N GLN A 891 -43.79 -16.44 42.84
CA GLN A 891 -42.37 -16.73 43.07
C GLN A 891 -41.55 -15.45 43.14
N ILE A 892 -41.77 -14.52 42.21
CA ILE A 892 -41.03 -13.24 42.14
C ILE A 892 -41.40 -12.26 43.26
N ASN A 893 -42.53 -12.48 43.94
CA ASN A 893 -42.96 -11.72 45.12
C ASN A 893 -42.64 -12.42 46.46
N SER A 894 -41.92 -13.54 46.43
CA SER A 894 -41.50 -14.24 47.64
C SER A 894 -40.49 -13.45 48.47
N GLN A 895 -40.33 -13.83 49.75
CA GLN A 895 -39.32 -13.24 50.64
C GLN A 895 -37.90 -13.37 50.04
N THR A 896 -37.59 -14.50 49.40
CA THR A 896 -36.29 -14.72 48.75
C THR A 896 -35.95 -13.64 47.72
N PHE A 897 -36.91 -13.22 46.88
CA PHE A 897 -36.69 -12.15 45.91
C PHE A 897 -36.57 -10.77 46.57
N THR A 898 -37.24 -10.56 47.71
CA THR A 898 -37.09 -9.34 48.52
C THR A 898 -35.69 -9.25 49.15
N ASP A 899 -35.17 -10.36 49.65
CA ASP A 899 -33.81 -10.44 50.21
C ASP A 899 -32.75 -10.23 49.12
N ARG A 900 -32.92 -10.86 47.96
CA ARG A 900 -32.06 -10.66 46.78
C ARG A 900 -32.03 -9.20 46.33
N TRP A 901 -33.19 -8.54 46.29
CA TRP A 901 -33.27 -7.11 45.95
C TRP A 901 -32.48 -6.23 46.91
N SER A 902 -32.59 -6.51 48.20
CA SER A 902 -31.88 -5.78 49.26
C SER A 902 -30.37 -5.97 49.17
N ALA A 903 -29.92 -7.21 48.92
CA ALA A 903 -28.51 -7.52 48.70
C ALA A 903 -27.96 -6.81 47.44
N LEU A 904 -28.74 -6.79 46.36
CA LEU A 904 -28.36 -6.12 45.11
C LEU A 904 -28.21 -4.60 45.30
N LYS A 905 -29.14 -3.95 46.02
CA LYS A 905 -29.04 -2.53 46.38
C LYS A 905 -27.80 -2.23 47.21
N GLN A 906 -27.47 -3.08 48.19
CA GLN A 906 -26.26 -2.90 48.99
C GLN A 906 -24.99 -3.06 48.13
N SER A 907 -24.95 -4.04 47.24
CA SER A 907 -23.84 -4.25 46.31
C SER A 907 -23.64 -3.05 45.38
N HIS A 908 -24.73 -2.50 44.84
CA HIS A 908 -24.72 -1.31 44.00
C HIS A 908 -24.22 -0.08 44.75
N GLN A 909 -24.70 0.17 45.97
CA GLN A 909 -24.20 1.28 46.80
C GLN A 909 -22.69 1.15 47.06
N ASN A 910 -22.22 -0.03 47.45
CA ASN A 910 -20.79 -0.29 47.67
C ASN A 910 -19.97 -0.04 46.39
N ARG A 911 -20.51 -0.37 45.21
CA ARG A 911 -19.88 -0.10 43.92
C ARG A 911 -19.77 1.40 43.66
N LEU A 912 -20.85 2.15 43.86
CA LEU A 912 -20.85 3.61 43.69
C LEU A 912 -19.86 4.29 44.64
N ASP A 913 -19.81 3.85 45.91
CA ASP A 913 -18.87 4.36 46.90
C ASP A 913 -17.41 4.06 46.49
N THR A 914 -17.15 2.86 45.98
CA THR A 914 -15.83 2.45 45.46
C THR A 914 -15.39 3.32 44.29
N ILE A 915 -16.30 3.53 43.32
CA ILE A 915 -16.05 4.37 42.15
C ILE A 915 -15.76 5.81 42.60
N ALA A 916 -16.59 6.39 43.45
CA ALA A 916 -16.43 7.75 43.96
C ALA A 916 -15.10 7.91 44.72
N ALA A 917 -14.67 6.88 45.47
CA ALA A 917 -13.40 6.90 46.20
C ALA A 917 -12.17 6.97 45.28
N THR A 918 -12.26 6.53 44.01
CA THR A 918 -11.17 6.64 43.03
C THR A 918 -11.03 8.04 42.41
N ALA A 919 -12.05 8.90 42.51
CA ALA A 919 -12.05 10.25 41.96
C ALA A 919 -11.35 11.24 42.90
N LYS A 920 -10.07 11.02 43.18
CA LYS A 920 -9.24 11.88 44.03
C LYS A 920 -8.06 12.43 43.25
N SER A 921 -7.72 13.69 43.49
CA SER A 921 -6.45 14.27 43.03
C SER A 921 -5.29 13.72 43.87
N ALA A 922 -4.09 13.79 43.31
CA ALA A 922 -2.87 13.52 44.07
C ALA A 922 -2.50 14.73 44.95
N ASP A 923 -1.74 14.47 46.02
CA ASP A 923 -1.30 15.51 46.97
C ASP A 923 -0.35 16.53 46.32
N ASP A 924 0.31 16.15 45.22
CA ASP A 924 1.21 17.00 44.43
C ASP A 924 0.48 17.94 43.45
N GLY A 925 -0.86 17.91 43.43
CA GLY A 925 -1.69 18.74 42.54
C GLY A 925 -1.91 18.16 41.15
N THR A 926 -1.44 16.94 40.87
CA THR A 926 -1.76 16.20 39.64
C THR A 926 -3.10 15.45 39.75
N PHE A 927 -3.59 14.93 38.62
CA PHE A 927 -4.85 14.16 38.58
C PHE A 927 -4.77 12.98 37.62
N GLY A 928 -5.44 11.88 37.99
CA GLY A 928 -5.66 10.73 37.11
C GLY A 928 -6.98 10.80 36.35
N CYS A 929 -7.22 9.80 35.50
CA CYS A 929 -8.42 9.70 34.65
C CYS A 929 -9.72 9.77 35.48
N SER A 930 -9.80 9.06 36.60
CA SER A 930 -11.03 9.03 37.42
C SER A 930 -11.42 10.43 37.95
N TYR A 931 -10.44 11.19 38.46
CA TYR A 931 -10.68 12.55 38.93
C TYR A 931 -11.15 13.46 37.79
N LEU A 932 -10.40 13.47 36.68
CA LEU A 932 -10.72 14.26 35.49
C LEU A 932 -12.15 14.02 35.00
N ILE A 933 -12.52 12.75 34.79
CA ILE A 933 -13.84 12.41 34.24
C ILE A 933 -14.95 12.73 35.24
N SER A 934 -14.71 12.62 36.55
CA SER A 934 -15.67 13.04 37.56
C SER A 934 -15.97 14.54 37.49
N GLU A 935 -14.96 15.37 37.21
CA GLU A 935 -15.12 16.82 37.04
C GLU A 935 -15.78 17.16 35.68
N VAL A 936 -15.39 16.46 34.61
CA VAL A 936 -16.02 16.60 33.28
C VAL A 936 -17.51 16.27 33.36
N ARG A 937 -17.90 15.19 34.03
CA ARG A 937 -19.31 14.83 34.24
C ARG A 937 -20.08 15.92 34.99
N LYS A 938 -19.50 16.52 36.03
CA LYS A 938 -20.13 17.60 36.82
C LYS A 938 -20.28 18.89 36.00
N ALA A 939 -19.32 19.19 35.13
CA ALA A 939 -19.30 20.41 34.34
C ALA A 939 -20.23 20.37 33.12
N CYS A 940 -20.44 19.19 32.53
CA CYS A 940 -21.29 19.03 31.35
C CYS A 940 -22.79 18.89 31.73
N PRO A 941 -23.73 19.24 30.82
CA PRO A 941 -25.15 18.99 31.03
C PRO A 941 -25.48 17.52 31.31
N GLN A 942 -26.53 17.26 32.10
CA GLN A 942 -26.88 15.91 32.54
C GLN A 942 -27.26 14.97 31.38
N ASP A 943 -27.81 15.51 30.28
CA ASP A 943 -28.20 14.77 29.09
C ASP A 943 -27.13 14.74 27.98
N THR A 944 -25.88 15.06 28.33
CA THR A 944 -24.73 15.03 27.41
C THR A 944 -24.59 13.66 26.75
N ILE A 945 -24.30 13.68 25.44
CA ILE A 945 -23.87 12.49 24.69
C ILE A 945 -22.36 12.38 24.78
N TRP A 946 -21.89 11.25 25.30
CA TRP A 946 -20.50 10.88 25.46
C TRP A 946 -20.06 10.01 24.28
N ALA A 947 -19.26 10.57 23.37
CA ALA A 947 -18.60 9.83 22.30
C ALA A 947 -17.22 9.38 22.78
N VAL A 948 -17.06 8.09 23.09
CA VAL A 948 -15.91 7.61 23.87
C VAL A 948 -15.00 6.69 23.06
N GLU A 949 -13.72 7.00 23.03
CA GLU A 949 -12.65 6.19 22.43
C GLU A 949 -11.38 6.27 23.29
N ALA A 950 -11.53 5.80 24.54
CA ALA A 950 -10.54 5.92 25.60
C ALA A 950 -9.65 4.66 25.78
N VAL A 951 -9.92 3.58 25.03
CA VAL A 951 -9.14 2.32 25.00
C VAL A 951 -8.79 1.82 26.41
N THR A 952 -7.55 1.99 26.88
CA THR A 952 -7.09 1.52 28.20
C THR A 952 -7.76 2.24 29.38
N ASN A 953 -8.30 3.43 29.15
CA ASN A 953 -9.01 4.25 30.14
C ASN A 953 -10.54 4.03 30.11
N ALA A 954 -11.08 3.23 29.19
CA ALA A 954 -12.53 3.11 28.99
C ALA A 954 -13.32 2.70 30.25
N VAL A 955 -12.75 1.81 31.08
CA VAL A 955 -13.39 1.38 32.34
C VAL A 955 -13.49 2.54 33.33
N PHE A 956 -12.41 3.32 33.52
CA PHE A 956 -12.43 4.50 34.40
C PHE A 956 -13.41 5.56 33.89
N VAL A 957 -13.43 5.78 32.58
CA VAL A 957 -14.38 6.72 31.95
C VAL A 957 -15.81 6.25 32.20
N THR A 958 -16.13 4.99 31.95
CA THR A 958 -17.49 4.45 32.14
C THR A 958 -17.93 4.54 33.61
N ASP A 959 -17.05 4.12 34.53
CA ASP A 959 -17.33 4.11 35.95
C ASP A 959 -17.57 5.54 36.48
N GLN A 960 -16.88 6.56 35.96
CA GLN A 960 -17.07 7.94 36.43
C GLN A 960 -18.23 8.66 35.72
N ILE A 961 -18.43 8.43 34.41
CA ILE A 961 -19.55 9.00 33.65
C ILE A 961 -20.89 8.48 34.16
N GLN A 962 -20.99 7.17 34.44
CA GLN A 962 -22.22 6.54 34.96
C GLN A 962 -23.45 6.94 34.15
N ALA A 963 -23.41 6.69 32.83
CA ALA A 963 -24.51 7.04 31.93
C ALA A 963 -25.83 6.40 32.41
N THR A 964 -26.90 7.19 32.42
CA THR A 964 -28.23 6.78 32.93
C THR A 964 -29.33 6.86 31.87
N LEU A 965 -29.09 7.55 30.76
CA LEU A 965 -30.08 7.76 29.70
C LEU A 965 -29.67 6.97 28.44
N PRO A 966 -30.57 6.20 27.82
CA PRO A 966 -30.29 5.53 26.55
C PRO A 966 -29.78 6.52 25.49
N GLY A 967 -28.84 6.08 24.65
CA GLY A 967 -28.25 6.91 23.59
C GLY A 967 -27.31 8.03 24.06
N THR A 968 -26.89 8.02 25.35
CA THR A 968 -25.93 9.01 25.87
C THR A 968 -24.50 8.50 25.98
N TRP A 969 -24.23 7.20 25.80
CA TRP A 969 -22.88 6.65 25.66
C TRP A 969 -22.77 5.98 24.30
N ILE A 970 -21.80 6.39 23.48
CA ILE A 970 -21.60 5.89 22.12
C ILE A 970 -20.12 5.67 21.85
N ASN A 971 -19.79 4.52 21.29
CA ASN A 971 -18.49 4.12 20.77
C ASN A 971 -18.73 3.38 19.44
N CYS A 972 -17.69 3.22 18.63
CA CYS A 972 -17.75 2.60 17.31
C CYS A 972 -18.09 1.10 17.31
N GLY A 973 -17.95 0.41 18.45
CA GLY A 973 -18.16 -1.04 18.56
C GLY A 973 -17.18 -1.90 17.76
N GLY A 974 -16.21 -1.31 17.07
CA GLY A 974 -15.15 -1.99 16.31
C GLY A 974 -13.76 -1.78 16.92
N GLY A 975 -12.74 -2.43 16.33
CA GLY A 975 -11.35 -2.32 16.76
C GLY A 975 -10.53 -1.23 16.06
N GLY A 976 -11.13 -0.50 15.11
CA GLY A 976 -10.44 0.54 14.34
C GLY A 976 -10.31 1.84 15.12
N LEU A 977 -9.08 2.28 15.38
CA LEU A 977 -8.82 3.53 16.09
C LEU A 977 -9.02 4.76 15.19
N GLY A 978 -9.54 5.84 15.76
CA GLY A 978 -9.74 7.14 15.10
C GLY A 978 -11.21 7.50 14.82
N TRP A 979 -12.17 6.71 15.29
CA TRP A 979 -13.58 6.95 15.00
C TRP A 979 -14.14 8.21 15.67
N SER A 980 -13.78 8.46 16.93
CA SER A 980 -14.52 9.39 17.81
C SER A 980 -14.53 10.83 17.34
N GLY A 981 -13.52 11.27 16.57
CA GLY A 981 -13.49 12.63 16.01
C GLY A 981 -14.65 12.87 15.05
N GLY A 982 -14.75 12.04 14.00
CA GLY A 982 -15.90 12.09 13.08
C GLY A 982 -17.21 11.68 13.77
N GLY A 983 -17.19 10.62 14.57
CA GLY A 983 -18.36 10.11 15.30
C GLY A 983 -19.04 11.17 16.16
N ALA A 984 -18.28 11.94 16.94
CA ALA A 984 -18.81 13.02 17.77
C ALA A 984 -19.49 14.13 16.95
N LEU A 985 -18.89 14.53 15.81
CA LEU A 985 -19.53 15.49 14.91
C LEU A 985 -20.83 14.93 14.32
N GLY A 986 -20.85 13.65 13.96
CA GLY A 986 -22.03 12.93 13.50
C GLY A 986 -23.17 12.93 14.53
N CYS A 987 -22.87 12.59 15.78
CA CYS A 987 -23.81 12.64 16.89
C CYS A 987 -24.36 14.06 17.11
N LYS A 988 -23.48 15.08 17.10
CA LYS A 988 -23.91 16.48 17.25
C LYS A 988 -24.85 16.90 16.11
N LEU A 989 -24.47 16.62 14.87
CA LEU A 989 -25.31 16.89 13.69
C LEU A 989 -26.68 16.21 13.79
N ALA A 990 -26.74 14.94 14.20
CA ALA A 990 -27.99 14.22 14.39
C ALA A 990 -28.91 14.88 15.42
N THR A 991 -28.38 15.27 16.58
CA THR A 991 -29.20 15.94 17.59
C THR A 991 -29.63 17.34 17.19
N ASP A 992 -28.75 18.11 16.53
CA ASP A 992 -29.07 19.44 16.03
C ASP A 992 -30.16 19.36 14.95
N TYR A 993 -30.07 18.39 14.06
CA TYR A 993 -31.10 18.13 13.05
C TYR A 993 -32.44 17.81 13.69
N ALA A 994 -32.47 16.88 14.65
CA ALA A 994 -33.70 16.52 15.38
C ALA A 994 -34.30 17.71 16.15
N ALA A 995 -33.46 18.62 16.66
CA ALA A 995 -33.87 19.82 17.38
C ALA A 995 -34.20 21.03 16.48
N GLY A 996 -34.22 20.86 15.15
CA GLY A 996 -34.64 21.89 14.21
C GLY A 996 -33.56 22.96 13.94
N GLY A 997 -32.28 22.59 14.00
CA GLY A 997 -31.19 23.39 13.45
C GLY A 997 -29.89 23.39 14.26
N LYS A 998 -28.89 24.09 13.72
CA LYS A 998 -27.53 24.16 14.27
C LYS A 998 -27.50 24.63 15.72
N ASN A 999 -26.70 23.94 16.54
CA ASN A 999 -26.50 24.18 17.96
C ASN A 999 -27.78 24.23 18.81
N LYS A 1000 -28.86 23.55 18.39
CA LYS A 1000 -30.10 23.41 19.17
C LYS A 1000 -30.24 22.04 19.83
N GLY A 1001 -29.45 21.07 19.38
CA GLY A 1001 -29.43 19.70 19.89
C GLY A 1001 -28.67 19.59 21.21
N LYS A 1002 -28.38 18.35 21.60
CA LYS A 1002 -27.72 18.04 22.86
C LYS A 1002 -26.26 18.50 22.86
N PHE A 1003 -25.71 18.62 24.06
CA PHE A 1003 -24.28 18.77 24.26
C PHE A 1003 -23.58 17.44 23.93
N VAL A 1004 -22.47 17.50 23.19
CA VAL A 1004 -21.69 16.31 22.82
C VAL A 1004 -20.27 16.48 23.32
N CYS A 1005 -19.79 15.50 24.08
CA CYS A 1005 -18.44 15.44 24.60
C CYS A 1005 -17.73 14.21 24.03
N GLN A 1006 -16.69 14.44 23.23
CA GLN A 1006 -15.72 13.44 22.81
C GLN A 1006 -14.72 13.21 23.95
N ILE A 1007 -14.55 11.96 24.38
CA ILE A 1007 -13.50 11.56 25.33
C ILE A 1007 -12.59 10.58 24.60
N VAL A 1008 -11.35 10.97 24.37
CA VAL A 1008 -10.45 10.29 23.43
C VAL A 1008 -9.05 10.18 24.03
N GLY A 1009 -8.37 9.05 23.80
CA GLY A 1009 -6.95 8.93 24.11
C GLY A 1009 -6.09 9.83 23.20
N ASP A 1010 -4.91 10.21 23.67
CA ASP A 1010 -3.90 10.93 22.88
C ASP A 1010 -3.54 10.25 21.55
N GLY A 1011 -3.34 8.93 21.54
CA GLY A 1011 -3.10 8.17 20.32
C GLY A 1011 -4.30 8.11 19.39
N THR A 1012 -5.49 7.83 19.92
CA THR A 1012 -6.73 7.76 19.13
C THR A 1012 -7.12 9.12 18.57
N TYR A 1013 -6.78 10.21 19.26
CA TYR A 1013 -6.96 11.56 18.76
C TYR A 1013 -6.19 11.79 17.45
N LEU A 1014 -4.94 11.34 17.34
CA LEU A 1014 -4.17 11.47 16.09
C LEU A 1014 -4.75 10.62 14.97
N PHE A 1015 -5.16 9.38 15.28
CA PHE A 1015 -5.83 8.52 14.31
C PHE A 1015 -7.13 9.14 13.78
N SER A 1016 -7.80 10.01 14.55
CA SER A 1016 -9.06 10.64 14.11
C SER A 1016 -8.91 11.70 13.01
N VAL A 1017 -7.70 11.95 12.51
CA VAL A 1017 -7.39 12.97 11.49
C VAL A 1017 -7.90 14.35 11.97
N PRO A 1018 -7.37 14.86 13.10
CA PRO A 1018 -7.90 16.06 13.77
C PRO A 1018 -7.89 17.30 12.86
N GLY A 1019 -6.94 17.38 11.91
CA GLY A 1019 -6.92 18.42 10.89
C GLY A 1019 -8.20 18.50 10.06
N SER A 1020 -8.75 17.35 9.66
CA SER A 1020 -10.02 17.27 8.93
C SER A 1020 -11.21 17.49 9.86
N VAL A 1021 -11.21 16.86 11.04
CA VAL A 1021 -12.29 16.97 12.05
C VAL A 1021 -12.59 18.43 12.39
N TYR A 1022 -11.58 19.20 12.83
CA TYR A 1022 -11.83 20.57 13.30
C TYR A 1022 -12.03 21.57 12.17
N TRP A 1023 -11.54 21.29 10.96
CA TRP A 1023 -11.92 22.07 9.77
C TRP A 1023 -13.41 21.90 9.46
N ILE A 1024 -13.91 20.66 9.46
CA ILE A 1024 -15.34 20.37 9.25
C ILE A 1024 -16.17 21.02 10.35
N ALA A 1025 -15.80 20.81 11.61
CA ALA A 1025 -16.52 21.33 12.76
C ALA A 1025 -16.68 22.86 12.68
N GLN A 1026 -15.61 23.58 12.31
CA GLN A 1026 -15.65 25.03 12.13
C GLN A 1026 -16.46 25.45 10.90
N ARG A 1027 -16.28 24.77 9.76
CA ARG A 1027 -16.99 25.09 8.51
C ARG A 1027 -18.49 24.97 8.66
N TYR A 1028 -18.95 23.89 9.29
CA TYR A 1028 -20.38 23.59 9.41
C TYR A 1028 -21.01 24.08 10.72
N LYS A 1029 -20.19 24.58 11.67
CA LYS A 1029 -20.60 25.04 13.01
C LYS A 1029 -21.20 23.90 13.83
N ILE A 1030 -20.41 22.86 14.03
CA ILE A 1030 -20.77 21.64 14.78
C ILE A 1030 -19.98 21.64 16.09
N PRO A 1031 -20.45 22.34 17.14
CA PRO A 1031 -19.69 22.51 18.38
C PRO A 1031 -19.69 21.22 19.21
N ILE A 1032 -18.49 20.71 19.49
CA ILE A 1032 -18.25 19.60 20.42
C ILE A 1032 -17.18 19.98 21.45
N LEU A 1033 -17.25 19.38 22.63
CA LEU A 1033 -16.16 19.38 23.61
C LEU A 1033 -15.31 18.13 23.38
N THR A 1034 -14.00 18.28 23.29
CA THR A 1034 -13.06 17.15 23.20
C THR A 1034 -12.12 17.17 24.39
N ILE A 1035 -12.14 16.09 25.16
CA ILE A 1035 -11.22 15.83 26.26
C ILE A 1035 -10.20 14.78 25.79
N VAL A 1036 -8.94 15.20 25.64
CA VAL A 1036 -7.84 14.30 25.30
C VAL A 1036 -7.24 13.75 26.59
N LEU A 1037 -7.26 12.43 26.74
CA LEU A 1037 -6.67 11.70 27.85
C LEU A 1037 -5.19 11.45 27.55
N ASN A 1038 -4.35 12.44 27.83
CA ASN A 1038 -2.94 12.41 27.48
C ASN A 1038 -2.12 11.67 28.54
N ASN A 1039 -1.69 10.46 28.19
CA ASN A 1039 -0.80 9.63 29.00
C ASN A 1039 0.55 9.36 28.30
N GLN A 1040 0.83 10.12 27.23
CA GLN A 1040 2.06 10.16 26.46
C GLN A 1040 2.40 8.88 25.68
N GLY A 1041 1.40 8.14 25.19
CA GLY A 1041 1.66 7.01 24.29
C GLY A 1041 0.67 5.84 24.35
N TRP A 1042 1.02 4.78 23.63
CA TRP A 1042 0.17 3.61 23.51
C TRP A 1042 0.36 2.62 24.66
N ASN A 1043 -0.52 2.71 25.66
CA ASN A 1043 -0.53 1.76 26.78
C ASN A 1043 -1.25 0.43 26.48
N ALA A 1044 -2.06 0.34 25.43
CA ALA A 1044 -2.74 -0.90 25.05
C ALA A 1044 -1.74 -2.01 24.63
N PRO A 1045 -0.77 -1.75 23.73
CA PRO A 1045 0.29 -2.71 23.42
C PRO A 1045 1.08 -3.16 24.65
N ARG A 1046 1.38 -2.26 25.60
CA ARG A 1046 2.04 -2.63 26.87
C ARG A 1046 1.21 -3.63 27.67
N LYS A 1047 -0.10 -3.38 27.84
CA LYS A 1047 -0.98 -4.34 28.53
C LYS A 1047 -0.98 -5.70 27.82
N SER A 1048 -1.07 -5.73 26.50
CA SER A 1048 -1.02 -6.97 25.71
C SER A 1048 0.32 -7.70 25.86
N LEU A 1049 1.44 -6.99 25.81
CA LEU A 1049 2.78 -7.55 26.04
C LEU A 1049 2.86 -8.23 27.41
N MET A 1050 2.31 -7.61 28.45
CA MET A 1050 2.32 -8.18 29.80
C MET A 1050 1.45 -9.43 29.95
N LEU A 1051 0.41 -9.59 29.14
CA LEU A 1051 -0.42 -10.79 29.13
C LEU A 1051 0.31 -12.00 28.52
N VAL A 1052 1.18 -11.78 27.54
CA VAL A 1052 1.86 -12.85 26.79
C VAL A 1052 3.28 -13.09 27.33
N HIS A 1053 4.02 -12.03 27.63
CA HIS A 1053 5.42 -12.07 28.07
C HIS A 1053 5.62 -11.32 29.40
N PRO A 1054 4.94 -11.72 30.49
CA PRO A 1054 5.05 -11.02 31.77
C PRO A 1054 6.49 -10.96 32.33
N GLN A 1055 7.36 -11.89 31.93
CA GLN A 1055 8.77 -11.98 32.35
C GLN A 1055 9.76 -11.82 31.18
N GLY A 1056 9.29 -11.46 29.98
CA GLY A 1056 10.14 -11.27 28.81
C GLY A 1056 10.98 -9.97 28.89
N GLU A 1057 11.92 -9.77 27.97
CA GLU A 1057 12.75 -8.55 27.98
C GLU A 1057 11.91 -7.27 27.87
N GLY A 1058 10.86 -7.29 27.06
CA GLY A 1058 9.93 -6.17 26.93
C GLY A 1058 9.21 -5.78 28.24
N SER A 1059 9.01 -6.70 29.19
CA SER A 1059 8.36 -6.35 30.47
C SER A 1059 9.28 -5.60 31.43
N LYS A 1060 10.60 -5.56 31.14
CA LYS A 1060 11.64 -4.99 32.01
C LYS A 1060 12.04 -3.56 31.62
N VAL A 1061 11.54 -3.07 30.49
CA VAL A 1061 11.90 -1.76 29.92
C VAL A 1061 10.73 -0.76 29.96
N ASP A 1062 11.02 0.53 29.77
CA ASP A 1062 10.01 1.60 29.76
C ASP A 1062 9.29 1.73 28.40
N ASN A 1063 8.41 2.72 28.26
CA ASN A 1063 7.61 2.91 27.05
C ASN A 1063 8.44 3.43 25.87
N GLU A 1064 9.54 4.14 26.13
CA GLU A 1064 10.42 4.67 25.10
C GLU A 1064 11.22 3.55 24.43
N ALA A 1065 11.84 2.69 25.24
CA ALA A 1065 12.53 1.50 24.76
C ALA A 1065 11.60 0.50 24.04
N LEU A 1066 10.29 0.55 24.32
CA LEU A 1066 9.27 -0.25 23.62
C LEU A 1066 8.74 0.40 22.33
N ASN A 1067 9.17 1.62 21.98
CA ASN A 1067 8.64 2.39 20.85
C ASN A 1067 7.12 2.64 20.92
N ILE A 1068 6.59 2.81 22.13
CA ILE A 1068 5.18 3.10 22.38
C ILE A 1068 4.98 4.43 23.12
N SER A 1069 6.06 5.17 23.36
CA SER A 1069 6.04 6.54 23.88
C SER A 1069 5.82 7.54 22.75
N PHE A 1070 5.11 8.63 23.04
CA PHE A 1070 4.98 9.79 22.17
C PHE A 1070 5.82 10.98 22.61
N ALA A 1071 6.76 10.80 23.53
CA ALA A 1071 7.66 11.88 23.90
C ALA A 1071 8.59 12.26 22.72
N PRO A 1072 8.77 13.55 22.40
CA PRO A 1072 8.04 14.71 22.92
C PRO A 1072 6.59 14.76 22.43
N THR A 1073 5.65 15.01 23.34
CA THR A 1073 4.21 14.94 23.06
C THR A 1073 3.76 16.02 22.05
N PRO A 1074 2.91 15.68 21.06
CA PRO A 1074 2.31 16.68 20.16
C PRO A 1074 1.44 17.71 20.90
N ASP A 1075 1.35 18.93 20.36
CA ASP A 1075 0.36 19.92 20.81
C ASP A 1075 -1.04 19.56 20.25
N TYR A 1076 -1.71 18.61 20.90
CA TYR A 1076 -3.03 18.11 20.48
C TYR A 1076 -4.06 19.23 20.33
N SER A 1077 -4.11 20.12 21.32
CA SER A 1077 -5.03 21.26 21.34
C SER A 1077 -4.69 22.29 20.24
N GLY A 1078 -3.40 22.52 19.99
CA GLY A 1078 -2.90 23.39 18.93
C GLY A 1078 -3.24 22.90 17.53
N ILE A 1079 -3.26 21.57 17.29
CA ILE A 1079 -3.70 21.01 16.00
C ILE A 1079 -5.15 21.41 15.72
N ALA A 1080 -6.05 21.28 16.69
CA ALA A 1080 -7.44 21.69 16.54
C ALA A 1080 -7.58 23.20 16.31
N LYS A 1081 -6.80 23.98 17.05
CA LYS A 1081 -6.76 25.44 16.92
C LYS A 1081 -6.29 25.87 15.54
N ALA A 1082 -5.23 25.26 15.00
CA ALA A 1082 -4.72 25.54 13.67
C ALA A 1082 -5.72 25.14 12.57
N ALA A 1083 -6.25 23.92 12.65
CA ALA A 1083 -7.19 23.35 11.67
C ALA A 1083 -8.52 24.12 11.57
N SER A 1084 -8.97 24.69 12.68
CA SER A 1084 -10.16 25.54 12.74
C SER A 1084 -9.91 27.01 12.36
N GLY A 1085 -8.70 27.38 11.94
CA GLY A 1085 -8.37 28.78 11.64
C GLY A 1085 -8.34 29.68 12.87
N GLN A 1086 -7.87 29.16 14.01
CA GLN A 1086 -7.80 29.79 15.34
C GLN A 1086 -9.14 29.93 16.09
N GLU A 1087 -10.19 29.32 15.54
CA GLU A 1087 -11.56 29.46 16.04
C GLU A 1087 -11.96 28.38 17.05
N CYS A 1088 -11.24 27.26 17.17
CA CYS A 1088 -11.47 26.29 18.25
C CYS A 1088 -10.90 26.84 19.56
N TRP A 1089 -11.63 26.70 20.68
CA TRP A 1089 -11.03 26.92 21.99
C TRP A 1089 -10.06 25.76 22.26
N ALA A 1090 -8.85 26.06 22.75
CA ALA A 1090 -7.80 25.06 22.89
C ALA A 1090 -6.92 25.42 24.08
N ALA A 1091 -6.72 24.47 24.98
CA ALA A 1091 -5.83 24.59 26.13
C ALA A 1091 -5.29 23.24 26.58
N HIS A 1092 -4.22 23.26 27.37
CA HIS A 1092 -3.69 22.11 28.09
C HIS A 1092 -3.91 22.29 29.60
N ALA A 1093 -4.23 21.20 30.30
CA ALA A 1093 -4.32 21.18 31.76
C ALA A 1093 -3.45 20.05 32.31
N GLY A 1094 -2.42 20.42 33.09
CA GLY A 1094 -1.52 19.44 33.75
C GLY A 1094 -1.66 19.40 35.28
N THR A 1095 -2.45 20.31 35.86
CA THR A 1095 -2.69 20.40 37.30
C THR A 1095 -4.18 20.54 37.59
N VAL A 1096 -4.58 20.22 38.83
CA VAL A 1096 -5.96 20.41 39.29
C VAL A 1096 -6.41 21.87 39.17
N GLN A 1097 -5.51 22.82 39.45
CA GLN A 1097 -5.79 24.25 39.35
C GLN A 1097 -6.04 24.68 37.90
N ASP A 1098 -5.25 24.15 36.95
CA ASP A 1098 -5.48 24.38 35.52
C ASP A 1098 -6.84 23.83 35.11
N LEU A 1099 -7.16 22.59 35.51
CA LEU A 1099 -8.42 21.94 35.17
C LEU A 1099 -9.63 22.71 35.71
N GLN A 1100 -9.61 23.13 36.97
CA GLN A 1100 -10.68 23.90 37.61
C GLN A 1100 -10.96 25.24 36.89
N ARG A 1101 -9.92 25.85 36.32
CA ARG A 1101 -10.05 27.10 35.56
C ARG A 1101 -10.51 26.85 34.12
N LEU A 1102 -9.87 25.91 33.43
CA LEU A 1102 -10.00 25.71 31.99
C LEU A 1102 -11.23 24.91 31.57
N LEU A 1103 -11.65 23.91 32.35
CA LEU A 1103 -12.80 23.07 31.99
C LEU A 1103 -14.12 23.87 31.90
N PRO A 1104 -14.47 24.77 32.85
CA PRO A 1104 -15.65 25.62 32.71
C PRO A 1104 -15.60 26.54 31.48
N GLU A 1105 -14.42 27.06 31.13
CA GLU A 1105 -14.22 27.87 29.92
C GLU A 1105 -14.48 27.06 28.65
N ALA A 1106 -13.97 25.81 28.59
CA ALA A 1106 -14.18 24.88 27.48
C ALA A 1106 -15.67 24.57 27.28
N VAL A 1107 -16.38 24.24 28.37
CA VAL A 1107 -17.83 23.95 28.33
C VAL A 1107 -18.61 25.17 27.84
N LYS A 1108 -18.29 26.35 28.38
CA LYS A 1108 -18.95 27.60 27.97
C LYS A 1108 -18.71 27.93 26.49
N ALA A 1109 -17.52 27.66 25.96
CA ALA A 1109 -17.23 27.85 24.55
C ALA A 1109 -18.15 26.99 23.67
N VAL A 1110 -18.33 25.72 24.02
CA VAL A 1110 -19.20 24.77 23.28
C VAL A 1110 -20.67 25.17 23.36
N GLN A 1111 -21.15 25.53 24.55
CA GLN A 1111 -22.52 26.08 24.70
C GLN A 1111 -22.71 27.37 23.87
N GLY A 1112 -21.66 28.18 23.75
CA GLY A 1112 -21.62 29.37 22.90
C GLY A 1112 -21.49 29.10 21.39
N GLY A 1113 -21.44 27.84 20.95
CA GLY A 1113 -21.38 27.46 19.54
C GLY A 1113 -19.96 27.30 18.97
N ARG A 1114 -18.94 27.26 19.82
CA ARG A 1114 -17.52 27.12 19.44
C ARG A 1114 -16.96 25.78 19.94
N CYS A 1115 -16.33 24.98 19.08
CA CYS A 1115 -15.66 23.75 19.55
C CYS A 1115 -14.59 24.05 20.60
N ALA A 1116 -14.36 23.10 21.51
CA ALA A 1116 -13.31 23.20 22.52
C ALA A 1116 -12.51 21.90 22.62
N VAL A 1117 -11.19 22.01 22.68
CA VAL A 1117 -10.28 20.88 22.95
C VAL A 1117 -9.49 21.17 24.22
N LEU A 1118 -9.64 20.30 25.21
CA LEU A 1118 -8.84 20.31 26.42
C LEU A 1118 -7.90 19.10 26.41
N ASP A 1119 -6.61 19.38 26.24
CA ASP A 1119 -5.54 18.39 26.39
C ASP A 1119 -5.22 18.18 27.87
N ALA A 1120 -5.68 17.06 28.45
CA ALA A 1120 -5.56 16.79 29.88
C ALA A 1120 -4.42 15.80 30.14
N HIS A 1121 -3.32 16.31 30.72
CA HIS A 1121 -2.12 15.53 31.01
C HIS A 1121 -2.33 14.73 32.30
N LEU A 1122 -2.55 13.43 32.13
CA LEU A 1122 -2.81 12.51 33.23
C LEU A 1122 -1.53 12.27 34.04
N ASP A 1123 -1.66 12.35 35.36
CA ASP A 1123 -0.57 12.15 36.32
C ASP A 1123 0.59 13.17 36.15
N GLY A 1124 0.23 14.39 35.70
CA GLY A 1124 1.14 15.53 35.59
C GLY A 1124 1.77 15.69 34.19
N PRO A 1125 2.49 16.82 33.94
CA PRO A 1125 3.05 17.14 32.62
C PRO A 1125 4.13 16.17 32.14
N GLN A 1126 4.68 15.32 33.02
CA GLN A 1126 5.63 14.26 32.66
C GLN A 1126 4.98 12.88 32.46
N GLY A 1127 3.69 12.72 32.76
CA GLY A 1127 2.95 11.48 32.60
C GLY A 1127 3.36 10.37 33.58
N LYS A 1128 2.46 9.40 33.80
CA LYS A 1128 2.66 8.27 34.74
C LYS A 1128 3.89 7.39 34.43
N PHE A 1129 4.34 7.37 33.18
CA PHE A 1129 5.38 6.46 32.68
C PHE A 1129 6.72 7.15 32.40
N GLY A 1130 6.89 8.41 32.83
CA GLY A 1130 8.18 9.11 32.80
C GLY A 1130 9.20 8.44 33.74
N GLY A 1131 10.08 7.61 33.19
CA GLY A 1131 11.45 7.40 33.70
C GLY A 1131 11.65 6.74 35.08
N GLY A 1132 10.69 5.98 35.60
CA GLY A 1132 10.88 5.28 36.88
C GLY A 1132 10.09 3.98 36.98
N LYS A 1133 10.75 2.90 37.43
CA LYS A 1133 10.15 1.59 37.75
C LYS A 1133 8.89 1.82 38.59
N SER A 1134 7.70 1.68 38.00
CA SER A 1134 6.43 1.82 38.72
C SER A 1134 5.46 0.71 38.36
N ALA A 1135 4.64 0.38 39.37
CA ALA A 1135 4.15 -0.95 39.68
C ALA A 1135 3.00 -1.45 38.80
N LEU A 1136 3.03 -2.76 38.60
CA LEU A 1136 1.92 -3.62 38.20
C LEU A 1136 0.71 -3.39 39.11
N VAL A 1137 -0.41 -2.92 38.55
CA VAL A 1137 -1.74 -3.20 39.12
C VAL A 1137 -2.68 -3.53 37.97
N GLY A 1138 -3.28 -4.73 38.07
CA GLY A 1138 -4.11 -5.38 37.07
C GLY A 1138 -5.55 -4.91 37.00
#